data_AF-A0AB36B1J7-F1
#
_entry.id   AF-A0AB36B1J7-F1
#
_cell.length_a   1.000
_cell.length_b   1.000
_cell.length_c   1.000
_cell.angle_alpha   90.00
_cell.angle_beta   90.00
_cell.angle_gamma   90.00
#
_symmetry.space_group_name_H-M   'P 1'
#
loop_
_entity.id
_entity.type
_entity.pdbx_description
1 polymer ?
#
loop_
_entity_poly.entity_id
_entity_poly.type
_entity_poly.pdbx_seq_one_letter_code
_entity_poly.pdbx_strand_id
1 'polypeptide(L)'
;MEQNPNEETVDVNASPQQPEAKDTLETTDDMDSQASVKMEGSTEADTSASKEKEAVPVETALETEPAQDTEKAPVDADTKAEATENDTDEEKTSATTEVSDTAAAKTEAGAEGMPSDFNTAENASADTAVSEEAIPAEDTPEASLEEDVASEDEPLSEQAVQEPVSAEAVNTDILNEEMLVSEDAEEADSANRKKKPEKNKGKLSRGRKIVNGIIIAFLTIALLGSGTGAYLLYHIAHKADPDGMVEKMKSDEPSVFYASDGKTIIGELGEESRENITYEQVPQSTIDAFLAIEDSRFYSHNGFDLPRFISSAFNNMKSGDLSQGGSTLTMQTVDNFIMKPVEDKMQKEGKYFSTKEKIERKIQEIYLSMCLDDELSKEDIMTRYLNQINFGQHTRGIQKGAQYYFGKNVEDLNLSESAFLAGVINAPNSNNPYNGIIDGDNYYQQAMKRRDETLYQMLNHGYITETEYKLAKATKLAFQVAGEPDAAELDPYKDYVRAAADEIIDKYGVDPATTPMKVYTALDINAQKAANKASSGKVVGLTDNKYYQIGFTVLNNKNGEVIAVSAGRTDIKSADGQVHFRFREPHQPGSSIKPIFDYAPSFDKIGYCTSRVFVDKAISFGNWNVINANGSYNGKVSMERAIAQSLNTPAVQTFDALLNRVGYDEMISYAKKMGFDPDVAKNMDIQYSIGASGMMASPTEMAAAYATLANGGTYNEAHMVRKIVYKNEDKTIKAKVQTHQPLSPQAAYMTSDLLYRAIFGKDSGWNLMSHLGFGAYPVYGKTGTSDWADDAWKYGGPMKDEWMINYTSEYTIATWSGFDSGIEGKPTYISEEILNANIPGWINKYMLDSIATGNEHMISSPGGISSYGGGMIKSEWLATAKQNNPLTIANSKTNNKALKSAVSSAKGMKSSDYTAETYSKLQAAIAAAEKILKDDMAPQEDIDKAKADLQAALNGLVSSANKSSLNAALTKAAGINTSLYTPESIHALNAAVNSAKSVYDNKKSTQAQIDAQTSAVNNAINTLVQKPVISRDALNEAINKGNAINRNSYTVESILQFESILNVAKTVYGDANATQAQIDEQTAKVNAALTEVLKPAQ
;
A
#
# COMPACT_ATOMS: atom_id res chain seq x y z
N MET A 1 -6.12 -19.57 36.06
CA MET A 1 -6.39 -20.80 36.84
C MET A 1 -6.97 -21.83 35.87
N GLU A 2 -6.81 -23.11 36.15
CA GLU A 2 -7.51 -24.18 35.42
C GLU A 2 -8.96 -24.28 35.90
N GLN A 3 -9.88 -24.67 35.01
CA GLN A 3 -10.80 -25.76 35.33
C GLN A 3 -11.40 -26.41 34.07
N ASN A 4 -11.53 -27.74 34.14
CA ASN A 4 -12.11 -28.62 33.12
C ASN A 4 -13.40 -29.25 33.70
N PRO A 5 -14.36 -29.66 32.84
CA PRO A 5 -14.82 -31.06 32.89
C PRO A 5 -15.04 -31.65 31.47
N ASN A 6 -14.50 -32.82 31.12
CA ASN A 6 -14.80 -34.19 31.57
C ASN A 6 -16.16 -34.77 31.09
N GLU A 7 -16.06 -35.80 30.22
CA GLU A 7 -16.83 -37.07 30.21
C GLU A 7 -18.36 -37.02 29.96
N GLU A 8 -19.03 -38.02 29.36
CA GLU A 8 -18.70 -39.40 28.92
C GLU A 8 -19.58 -39.76 27.69
N THR A 9 -19.24 -40.70 26.80
CA THR A 9 -19.74 -42.10 26.82
C THR A 9 -19.18 -42.92 25.63
N VAL A 10 -19.29 -44.26 25.73
CA VAL A 10 -18.69 -45.33 24.89
C VAL A 10 -19.83 -46.02 24.07
N ASP A 11 -19.67 -46.67 22.90
CA ASP A 11 -19.07 -48.02 22.72
C ASP A 11 -18.95 -48.51 21.23
N VAL A 12 -18.26 -49.65 21.05
CA VAL A 12 -17.88 -50.50 19.86
C VAL A 12 -18.78 -50.50 18.58
N ASN A 13 -18.36 -50.98 17.38
CA ASN A 13 -17.50 -52.17 17.12
C ASN A 13 -16.97 -52.31 15.67
N ALA A 14 -15.67 -52.64 15.49
CA ALA A 14 -15.13 -53.55 14.44
C ALA A 14 -13.58 -53.67 14.47
N SER A 15 -13.06 -54.90 14.46
CA SER A 15 -11.64 -55.29 14.31
C SER A 15 -11.60 -56.69 13.62
N PRO A 16 -10.48 -57.44 13.40
CA PRO A 16 -9.10 -57.36 13.93
C PRO A 16 -8.04 -57.21 12.78
N GLN A 17 -6.72 -57.50 12.83
CA GLN A 17 -5.83 -58.29 13.70
C GLN A 17 -4.40 -57.70 13.83
N GLN A 18 -3.67 -58.21 14.82
CA GLN A 18 -2.19 -58.24 14.93
C GLN A 18 -1.77 -59.72 15.23
N PRO A 19 -0.51 -60.16 15.00
CA PRO A 19 0.57 -60.20 16.03
C PRO A 19 1.95 -59.76 15.46
N GLU A 20 3.03 -59.39 16.19
CA GLU A 20 3.81 -60.02 17.30
C GLU A 20 4.56 -61.33 16.92
N ALA A 21 5.80 -61.65 17.37
CA ALA A 21 6.93 -60.93 17.99
C ALA A 21 8.19 -61.86 18.11
N LYS A 22 9.31 -61.40 18.74
CA LYS A 22 10.43 -62.21 19.36
C LYS A 22 11.46 -62.89 18.42
N ASP A 23 12.68 -63.32 18.78
CA ASP A 23 13.66 -63.24 19.93
C ASP A 23 15.03 -63.83 19.38
N THR A 24 16.30 -63.73 19.89
CA THR A 24 17.03 -63.07 21.01
C THR A 24 18.58 -63.21 20.84
N LEU A 25 19.38 -62.35 21.54
CA LEU A 25 20.72 -62.57 22.17
C LEU A 25 22.07 -62.75 21.40
N GLU A 26 23.04 -61.87 21.77
CA GLU A 26 24.47 -62.08 22.16
C GLU A 26 25.66 -62.53 21.24
N THR A 27 26.87 -62.14 21.71
CA THR A 27 28.26 -62.65 21.45
C THR A 27 29.09 -62.28 20.19
N THR A 28 30.01 -61.31 20.38
CA THR A 28 31.50 -61.35 20.20
C THR A 28 32.24 -61.77 18.90
N ASP A 29 33.40 -61.11 18.72
CA ASP A 29 34.66 -61.51 18.05
C ASP A 29 34.85 -61.46 16.51
N ASP A 30 35.52 -60.36 16.09
CA ASP A 30 36.88 -60.30 15.50
C ASP A 30 37.24 -60.86 14.08
N MET A 31 38.36 -60.36 13.55
CA MET A 31 39.17 -60.79 12.38
C MET A 31 38.65 -60.59 10.92
N ASP A 32 39.12 -59.50 10.30
CA ASP A 32 40.13 -59.45 9.21
C ASP A 32 40.07 -60.35 7.94
N SER A 33 40.60 -59.78 6.84
CA SER A 33 41.23 -60.41 5.66
C SER A 33 40.42 -60.97 4.47
N GLN A 34 40.46 -60.18 3.37
CA GLN A 34 40.89 -60.55 1.98
C GLN A 34 40.19 -61.62 1.10
N ALA A 35 40.43 -61.46 -0.22
CA ALA A 35 40.32 -62.39 -1.35
C ALA A 35 38.90 -62.92 -1.70
N SER A 36 38.24 -62.59 -2.82
CA SER A 36 38.64 -62.39 -4.24
C SER A 36 38.87 -63.68 -5.06
N VAL A 37 38.17 -63.78 -6.20
CA VAL A 37 38.52 -64.50 -7.46
C VAL A 37 37.37 -64.23 -8.47
N LYS A 38 37.60 -63.51 -9.57
CA LYS A 38 37.74 -63.94 -11.00
C LYS A 38 36.57 -64.78 -11.59
N MET A 39 36.34 -64.92 -12.90
CA MET A 39 36.98 -64.45 -14.17
C MET A 39 35.86 -63.83 -15.07
N GLU A 40 36.03 -63.28 -16.28
CA GLU A 40 37.11 -63.05 -17.27
C GLU A 40 36.62 -61.89 -18.21
N GLY A 41 37.38 -61.19 -19.06
CA GLY A 41 38.83 -61.13 -19.35
C GLY A 41 39.13 -60.66 -20.79
N SER A 42 40.39 -60.24 -21.04
CA SER A 42 41.04 -60.01 -22.37
C SER A 42 40.47 -58.93 -23.33
N THR A 43 41.27 -58.07 -23.98
CA THR A 43 42.75 -57.85 -23.95
C THR A 43 43.12 -56.45 -24.51
N GLU A 44 44.08 -55.78 -23.84
CA GLU A 44 45.24 -55.02 -24.37
C GLU A 44 45.07 -53.86 -25.39
N ALA A 45 45.85 -52.76 -25.37
CA ALA A 45 46.75 -52.11 -24.38
C ALA A 45 47.13 -50.69 -24.95
N ASP A 46 47.79 -49.73 -24.28
CA ASP A 46 48.30 -49.58 -22.90
C ASP A 46 47.98 -48.13 -22.39
N THR A 47 48.74 -47.29 -21.65
CA THR A 47 50.14 -47.22 -21.17
C THR A 47 50.26 -46.34 -19.89
N SER A 48 51.46 -46.36 -19.28
CA SER A 48 52.01 -45.45 -18.23
C SER A 48 51.49 -43.99 -18.21
N ALA A 49 51.07 -43.36 -17.10
CA ALA A 49 51.68 -43.17 -15.76
C ALA A 49 52.70 -41.98 -15.66
N SER A 50 53.03 -41.38 -14.50
CA SER A 50 52.25 -40.80 -13.38
C SER A 50 53.19 -40.13 -12.34
N LYS A 51 52.86 -38.90 -11.85
CA LYS A 51 53.37 -38.20 -10.64
C LYS A 51 54.90 -37.96 -10.40
N GLU A 52 55.24 -36.77 -9.83
CA GLU A 52 55.78 -36.54 -8.45
C GLU A 52 56.91 -35.47 -8.27
N LYS A 53 56.91 -34.83 -7.08
CA LYS A 53 57.99 -34.14 -6.29
C LYS A 53 58.71 -32.85 -6.75
N GLU A 54 58.36 -31.75 -6.05
CA GLU A 54 59.15 -30.93 -5.09
C GLU A 54 60.67 -30.60 -5.23
N ALA A 55 60.96 -29.32 -4.90
CA ALA A 55 62.07 -28.78 -4.08
C ALA A 55 63.43 -28.26 -4.68
N VAL A 56 63.61 -26.94 -4.48
CA VAL A 56 64.80 -26.09 -4.16
C VAL A 56 66.03 -26.76 -3.47
N PRO A 57 67.27 -26.18 -3.46
CA PRO A 57 67.60 -24.76 -3.12
C PRO A 57 68.84 -24.15 -3.86
N VAL A 58 69.55 -23.18 -3.21
CA VAL A 58 70.83 -22.47 -3.59
C VAL A 58 70.60 -21.19 -4.44
N GLU A 59 71.09 -19.96 -4.12
CA GLU A 59 71.85 -19.42 -2.96
C GLU A 59 71.76 -17.86 -2.75
N THR A 60 72.75 -17.26 -2.07
CA THR A 60 73.03 -15.84 -1.67
C THR A 60 73.47 -14.87 -2.80
N ALA A 61 73.68 -13.54 -2.64
CA ALA A 61 73.18 -12.45 -1.75
C ALA A 61 73.83 -11.08 -2.15
N LEU A 62 73.37 -9.96 -1.54
CA LEU A 62 74.02 -8.62 -1.40
C LEU A 62 74.16 -7.65 -2.62
N GLU A 63 73.46 -6.51 -2.48
CA GLU A 63 73.88 -5.09 -2.61
C GLU A 63 74.43 -4.42 -3.92
N THR A 64 73.76 -3.30 -4.25
CA THR A 64 74.25 -2.04 -4.87
C THR A 64 74.55 -1.89 -6.39
N GLU A 65 74.11 -0.74 -6.93
CA GLU A 65 74.37 -0.14 -8.26
C GLU A 65 75.70 0.71 -8.25
N PRO A 66 76.14 1.49 -9.28
CA PRO A 66 75.49 1.90 -10.55
C PRO A 66 76.36 2.12 -11.84
N ALA A 67 75.65 2.48 -12.92
CA ALA A 67 75.93 3.37 -14.08
C ALA A 67 77.36 3.80 -14.53
N GLN A 68 77.58 3.83 -15.86
CA GLN A 68 77.96 5.01 -16.70
C GLN A 68 77.86 4.65 -18.22
N ASP A 69 77.82 5.56 -19.22
CA ASP A 69 78.74 6.68 -19.50
C ASP A 69 78.14 7.87 -20.33
N THR A 70 78.94 8.95 -20.43
CA THR A 70 78.84 10.32 -21.00
C THR A 70 78.24 10.53 -22.42
N GLU A 71 77.83 11.74 -22.89
CA GLU A 71 78.44 13.12 -23.00
C GLU A 71 77.36 14.24 -23.19
N LYS A 72 77.57 15.59 -23.15
CA LYS A 72 78.46 16.57 -22.45
C LYS A 72 77.91 18.02 -22.69
N ALA A 73 78.26 19.03 -21.87
CA ALA A 73 77.69 20.42 -21.88
C ALA A 73 78.65 21.48 -22.54
N PRO A 74 78.56 22.86 -22.44
CA PRO A 74 77.99 23.73 -21.35
C PRO A 74 77.41 25.18 -21.68
N VAL A 75 77.01 25.92 -20.62
CA VAL A 75 76.89 27.42 -20.41
C VAL A 75 75.57 28.19 -20.73
N ASP A 76 74.89 28.65 -19.65
CA ASP A 76 74.24 29.96 -19.27
C ASP A 76 73.76 31.01 -20.33
N ALA A 77 72.77 31.91 -20.14
CA ALA A 77 71.58 32.16 -19.27
C ALA A 77 70.83 33.45 -19.83
N ASP A 78 69.87 34.22 -19.27
CA ASP A 78 69.06 34.32 -18.03
C ASP A 78 67.80 35.24 -18.26
N THR A 79 66.96 35.47 -17.22
CA THR A 79 66.02 36.62 -16.94
C THR A 79 64.64 36.81 -17.62
N LYS A 80 63.59 36.78 -16.76
CA LYS A 80 62.47 37.75 -16.52
C LYS A 80 61.67 38.48 -17.65
N ALA A 81 60.34 38.30 -17.54
CA ALA A 81 59.26 39.32 -17.41
C ALA A 81 58.70 40.16 -18.59
N GLU A 82 57.35 40.19 -18.65
CA GLU A 82 56.39 41.24 -19.10
C GLU A 82 56.48 41.97 -20.48
N ALA A 83 55.29 42.47 -20.88
CA ALA A 83 55.02 43.57 -21.84
C ALA A 83 54.86 43.27 -23.36
N THR A 84 53.58 43.24 -23.79
CA THR A 84 52.94 44.03 -24.89
C THR A 84 53.46 44.07 -26.34
N GLU A 85 52.49 44.03 -27.27
CA GLU A 85 52.44 44.74 -28.58
C GLU A 85 53.37 44.27 -29.74
N ASN A 86 53.00 44.43 -31.04
CA ASN A 86 51.69 44.41 -31.71
C ASN A 86 51.87 44.17 -33.24
N ASP A 87 50.83 44.49 -34.04
CA ASP A 87 50.74 44.54 -35.52
C ASP A 87 50.40 43.18 -36.19
N THR A 88 49.12 42.80 -36.31
CA THR A 88 48.05 43.26 -37.25
C THR A 88 48.08 42.58 -38.62
N ASP A 89 46.97 41.94 -39.02
CA ASP A 89 45.98 42.68 -39.82
C ASP A 89 44.56 42.06 -39.86
N GLU A 90 43.61 42.89 -40.34
CA GLU A 90 42.25 42.60 -40.86
C GLU A 90 41.16 41.95 -39.95
N GLU A 91 40.41 42.86 -39.30
CA GLU A 91 38.93 42.92 -39.12
C GLU A 91 38.17 41.73 -38.45
N LYS A 92 37.89 41.81 -37.15
CA LYS A 92 36.75 42.52 -36.47
C LYS A 92 35.42 41.74 -36.45
N THR A 93 35.06 41.03 -35.36
CA THR A 93 34.60 41.49 -34.01
C THR A 93 33.20 42.14 -34.01
N SER A 94 32.19 41.56 -33.33
CA SER A 94 31.88 41.67 -31.88
C SER A 94 31.02 42.93 -31.56
N ALA A 95 30.28 43.06 -30.46
CA ALA A 95 30.29 42.31 -29.20
C ALA A 95 28.92 42.29 -28.47
N THR A 96 28.94 41.63 -27.31
CA THR A 96 28.10 41.87 -26.11
C THR A 96 28.06 43.38 -25.71
N THR A 97 27.28 43.88 -24.74
CA THR A 97 27.12 43.37 -23.35
C THR A 97 26.01 44.10 -22.57
N GLU A 98 25.36 43.38 -21.63
CA GLU A 98 24.86 43.85 -20.31
C GLU A 98 23.64 44.82 -20.14
N VAL A 99 23.15 44.80 -18.88
CA VAL A 99 22.32 45.78 -18.13
C VAL A 99 20.77 45.60 -18.04
N SER A 100 20.34 45.30 -16.80
CA SER A 100 19.07 45.62 -16.08
C SER A 100 17.65 45.27 -16.59
N ASP A 101 16.95 44.51 -15.75
CA ASP A 101 15.65 44.82 -15.10
C ASP A 101 14.32 45.09 -15.86
N THR A 102 13.24 44.92 -15.09
CA THR A 102 11.85 45.41 -15.29
C THR A 102 10.99 44.82 -16.43
N ALA A 103 10.24 43.78 -16.04
CA ALA A 103 8.76 43.79 -15.93
C ALA A 103 7.84 44.25 -17.10
N ALA A 104 6.80 43.43 -17.28
CA ALA A 104 5.42 43.78 -17.66
C ALA A 104 5.03 44.05 -19.14
N ALA A 105 4.31 43.05 -19.69
CA ALA A 105 2.95 43.18 -20.25
C ALA A 105 2.70 43.71 -21.68
N LYS A 106 2.10 42.80 -22.47
CA LYS A 106 0.88 42.94 -23.30
C LYS A 106 0.93 43.52 -24.74
N THR A 107 0.10 42.87 -25.59
CA THR A 107 -0.69 43.36 -26.74
C THR A 107 0.05 43.98 -27.94
N GLU A 108 0.06 43.33 -29.11
CA GLU A 108 -0.93 43.46 -30.24
C GLU A 108 -0.32 44.29 -31.40
N ALA A 109 -0.70 44.18 -32.68
CA ALA A 109 -1.43 43.15 -33.43
C ALA A 109 -1.23 43.35 -34.97
N GLY A 110 -1.64 42.38 -35.78
CA GLY A 110 -1.88 42.52 -37.23
C GLY A 110 -0.69 42.19 -38.16
N ALA A 111 -0.92 41.82 -39.43
CA ALA A 111 -2.18 41.50 -40.12
C ALA A 111 -1.95 40.66 -41.40
N GLU A 112 -2.98 39.90 -41.82
CA GLU A 112 -3.30 39.43 -43.20
C GLU A 112 -2.27 38.57 -43.99
N GLY A 113 -2.65 37.51 -44.74
CA GLY A 113 -3.93 36.80 -44.83
C GLY A 113 -4.01 35.79 -46.01
N MET A 114 -4.61 34.60 -45.77
CA MET A 114 -5.42 33.66 -46.62
C MET A 114 -5.21 33.49 -48.16
N PRO A 115 -5.86 32.51 -48.86
CA PRO A 115 -6.81 31.43 -48.46
C PRO A 115 -6.22 30.00 -48.59
N SER A 116 -6.79 28.86 -48.14
CA SER A 116 -8.14 28.40 -47.70
C SER A 116 -9.06 27.70 -48.74
N ASP A 117 -10.00 26.91 -48.20
CA ASP A 117 -11.22 26.28 -48.79
C ASP A 117 -11.09 24.83 -49.34
N PHE A 118 -12.10 23.93 -49.31
CA PHE A 118 -13.51 23.91 -48.81
C PHE A 118 -13.67 22.77 -47.75
N ASN A 119 -14.48 22.82 -46.66
CA ASN A 119 -15.95 23.01 -46.46
C ASN A 119 -16.83 21.84 -47.03
N THR A 120 -17.96 21.39 -46.47
CA THR A 120 -19.09 22.00 -45.69
C THR A 120 -19.61 21.09 -44.55
N ALA A 121 -20.10 21.55 -43.37
CA ALA A 121 -21.40 22.20 -42.99
C ALA A 121 -22.63 21.24 -43.02
N GLU A 122 -23.71 21.36 -42.20
CA GLU A 122 -24.32 22.45 -41.38
C GLU A 122 -24.60 21.96 -39.91
N ASN A 123 -24.90 22.73 -38.82
CA ASN A 123 -25.60 24.00 -38.50
C ASN A 123 -27.16 23.88 -38.33
N ALA A 124 -27.90 24.60 -37.46
CA ALA A 124 -27.58 25.75 -36.58
C ALA A 124 -28.52 25.96 -35.35
N SER A 125 -28.16 26.97 -34.51
CA SER A 125 -28.91 27.90 -33.59
C SER A 125 -30.45 28.09 -33.69
N ALA A 126 -31.20 28.72 -32.75
CA ALA A 126 -31.02 29.26 -31.37
C ALA A 126 -32.39 29.79 -30.83
N ASP A 127 -32.51 30.23 -29.56
CA ASP A 127 -33.08 31.56 -29.19
C ASP A 127 -32.83 31.98 -27.71
N THR A 128 -33.38 33.13 -27.28
CA THR A 128 -33.02 33.93 -26.09
C THR A 128 -34.01 33.89 -24.90
N ALA A 129 -33.66 34.53 -23.77
CA ALA A 129 -34.25 34.32 -22.44
C ALA A 129 -35.15 35.46 -21.90
N VAL A 130 -36.11 35.10 -21.03
CA VAL A 130 -36.87 35.97 -20.08
C VAL A 130 -37.12 35.16 -18.78
N SER A 131 -37.38 35.82 -17.65
CA SER A 131 -37.60 35.21 -16.33
C SER A 131 -38.87 35.75 -15.64
N GLU A 132 -39.77 34.86 -15.18
CA GLU A 132 -40.80 35.16 -14.14
C GLU A 132 -41.35 33.86 -13.50
N GLU A 133 -42.41 33.93 -12.67
CA GLU A 133 -42.72 32.97 -11.60
C GLU A 133 -43.65 31.76 -11.94
N ALA A 134 -43.66 30.78 -11.02
CA ALA A 134 -44.77 29.86 -10.64
C ALA A 134 -45.26 28.71 -11.57
N ILE A 135 -44.89 27.47 -11.21
CA ILE A 135 -45.73 26.27 -10.89
C ILE A 135 -47.14 26.20 -11.56
N PRO A 136 -47.47 25.15 -12.36
CA PRO A 136 -47.93 23.87 -11.78
C PRO A 136 -47.53 22.56 -12.52
N ALA A 137 -48.03 21.43 -12.00
CA ALA A 137 -47.67 20.04 -12.29
C ALA A 137 -48.57 19.31 -13.31
N GLU A 138 -48.20 18.07 -13.66
CA GLU A 138 -48.99 16.82 -13.58
C GLU A 138 -47.99 15.63 -13.78
N ASP A 139 -47.96 14.52 -13.02
CA ASP A 139 -48.96 13.50 -12.58
C ASP A 139 -49.24 12.41 -13.65
N THR A 140 -48.75 11.17 -13.49
CA THR A 140 -49.28 9.97 -12.77
C THR A 140 -50.25 9.09 -13.59
N PRO A 141 -50.39 7.81 -13.19
CA PRO A 141 -51.70 7.17 -13.05
C PRO A 141 -51.93 6.82 -11.57
N GLU A 142 -53.07 7.13 -10.94
CA GLU A 142 -54.45 6.65 -11.20
C GLU A 142 -54.67 5.16 -10.84
N ALA A 143 -55.74 4.77 -10.11
CA ALA A 143 -56.72 5.58 -9.38
C ALA A 143 -57.46 4.82 -8.25
N SER A 144 -58.06 5.62 -7.36
CA SER A 144 -59.26 5.41 -6.53
C SER A 144 -60.53 5.04 -7.36
N LEU A 145 -61.72 4.65 -6.84
CA LEU A 145 -62.29 4.44 -5.48
C LEU A 145 -63.53 3.48 -5.59
N GLU A 146 -64.54 3.61 -4.70
CA GLU A 146 -65.90 2.99 -4.74
C GLU A 146 -65.98 1.50 -4.28
N GLU A 147 -66.67 1.13 -3.18
CA GLU A 147 -68.14 1.02 -2.90
C GLU A 147 -68.69 -0.43 -3.17
N ASP A 148 -69.64 -1.04 -2.43
CA ASP A 148 -70.30 -0.67 -1.15
C ASP A 148 -71.03 -1.88 -0.45
N VAL A 149 -71.46 -1.66 0.82
CA VAL A 149 -72.73 -2.08 1.47
C VAL A 149 -73.00 -3.51 2.06
N ALA A 150 -73.82 -3.46 3.14
CA ALA A 150 -74.62 -4.49 3.84
C ALA A 150 -73.97 -5.35 4.96
N SER A 151 -74.63 -5.66 6.09
CA SER A 151 -75.81 -5.06 6.79
C SER A 151 -76.06 -5.75 8.15
N GLU A 152 -76.38 -4.98 9.22
CA GLU A 152 -76.99 -5.43 10.50
C GLU A 152 -76.10 -6.39 11.36
N ASP A 153 -76.13 -6.44 12.70
CA ASP A 153 -77.13 -6.06 13.73
C ASP A 153 -76.56 -5.17 14.88
N GLU A 154 -77.45 -4.46 15.58
CA GLU A 154 -77.22 -3.86 16.93
C GLU A 154 -77.82 -4.83 18.02
N PRO A 155 -78.23 -4.52 19.29
CA PRO A 155 -78.40 -3.21 19.92
C PRO A 155 -78.01 -3.02 21.41
N LEU A 156 -78.10 -1.74 21.85
CA LEU A 156 -78.49 -1.27 23.22
C LEU A 156 -77.53 -1.53 24.42
N SER A 157 -77.46 -0.66 25.45
CA SER A 157 -78.24 0.54 25.78
C SER A 157 -77.46 1.59 26.62
N GLU A 158 -77.67 2.88 26.32
CA GLU A 158 -78.13 3.98 27.23
C GLU A 158 -77.54 4.17 28.66
N GLN A 159 -77.38 5.38 29.22
CA GLN A 159 -77.74 6.75 28.78
C GLN A 159 -76.95 7.85 29.55
N ALA A 160 -76.75 8.99 28.88
CA ALA A 160 -76.89 10.38 29.37
C ALA A 160 -76.20 10.93 30.66
N VAL A 161 -75.36 11.96 30.44
CA VAL A 161 -75.47 13.35 30.98
C VAL A 161 -75.42 13.62 32.51
N GLN A 162 -74.32 14.21 33.00
CA GLN A 162 -74.30 15.53 33.68
C GLN A 162 -72.90 16.07 34.09
N GLU A 163 -72.60 17.30 33.66
CA GLU A 163 -71.96 18.34 34.49
C GLU A 163 -73.08 19.23 35.08
N PRO A 164 -72.82 20.23 35.97
CA PRO A 164 -71.66 20.47 36.85
C PRO A 164 -72.08 20.62 38.34
N VAL A 165 -71.11 20.77 39.26
CA VAL A 165 -71.33 21.58 40.50
C VAL A 165 -70.05 22.37 40.85
N SER A 166 -70.23 23.55 41.43
CA SER A 166 -69.17 24.45 41.90
C SER A 166 -69.44 24.88 43.36
N ALA A 167 -68.69 25.89 43.85
CA ALA A 167 -68.88 26.57 45.14
C ALA A 167 -68.37 25.81 46.40
N GLU A 168 -67.86 26.46 47.45
CA GLU A 168 -67.62 27.91 47.63
C GLU A 168 -66.44 28.20 48.58
N ALA A 169 -66.03 29.47 48.67
CA ALA A 169 -64.93 29.94 49.51
C ALA A 169 -65.41 30.39 50.90
N VAL A 170 -64.46 30.73 51.79
CA VAL A 170 -64.56 31.92 52.67
C VAL A 170 -63.17 32.29 53.23
N ASN A 171 -62.96 33.58 53.51
CA ASN A 171 -61.73 34.18 54.03
C ASN A 171 -61.93 34.64 55.49
N THR A 172 -60.92 34.54 56.38
CA THR A 172 -60.62 35.53 57.45
C THR A 172 -59.34 35.22 58.25
N ASP A 173 -58.23 35.88 57.89
CA ASP A 173 -57.61 37.05 58.58
C ASP A 173 -57.25 37.06 60.11
N ILE A 174 -56.24 37.91 60.41
CA ILE A 174 -55.77 38.58 61.67
C ILE A 174 -55.01 37.82 62.80
N LEU A 175 -54.01 38.56 63.35
CA LEU A 175 -53.24 38.46 64.63
C LEU A 175 -52.03 37.49 64.65
N ASN A 176 -50.79 37.99 64.64
CA ASN A 176 -49.99 38.59 65.74
C ASN A 176 -49.31 37.51 66.62
N GLU A 177 -48.08 37.66 67.13
CA GLU A 177 -47.22 38.85 67.33
C GLU A 177 -45.71 38.46 67.30
N GLU A 178 -44.84 39.37 66.82
CA GLU A 178 -43.63 39.95 67.49
C GLU A 178 -42.67 39.09 68.39
N MET A 179 -41.38 39.40 68.60
CA MET A 179 -40.43 40.43 68.09
C MET A 179 -38.97 40.10 68.50
N LEU A 180 -38.00 40.75 67.83
CA LEU A 180 -36.64 41.18 68.30
C LEU A 180 -35.66 40.12 68.88
N VAL A 181 -34.33 40.16 68.72
CA VAL A 181 -33.29 41.21 68.50
C VAL A 181 -32.87 41.99 69.77
N SER A 182 -31.77 41.53 70.39
CA SER A 182 -30.69 42.29 71.06
C SER A 182 -29.67 41.23 71.54
N GLU A 183 -28.40 41.25 71.17
CA GLU A 183 -27.33 42.25 71.40
C GLU A 183 -26.70 42.16 72.80
N ASP A 184 -25.42 41.76 72.76
CA ASP A 184 -24.27 42.31 73.48
C ASP A 184 -23.88 41.97 74.93
N ALA A 185 -22.54 42.02 75.07
CA ALA A 185 -21.73 42.33 76.26
C ALA A 185 -21.43 41.23 77.31
N GLU A 186 -20.13 40.91 77.41
CA GLU A 186 -19.24 41.15 78.58
C GLU A 186 -19.69 40.72 80.00
N GLU A 187 -18.83 40.21 80.90
CA GLU A 187 -17.47 39.64 80.82
C GLU A 187 -17.19 38.91 82.17
N ALA A 188 -15.93 38.51 82.42
CA ALA A 188 -15.30 38.38 83.74
C ALA A 188 -15.91 37.42 84.81
N ASP A 189 -15.31 36.23 84.87
CA ASP A 189 -14.89 35.48 86.07
C ASP A 189 -15.23 36.04 87.48
N SER A 190 -15.80 35.18 88.34
CA SER A 190 -15.22 35.00 89.69
C SER A 190 -15.60 33.67 90.38
N ALA A 191 -14.65 32.75 90.38
CA ALA A 191 -14.26 31.81 91.46
C ALA A 191 -15.22 31.42 92.63
N ASN A 192 -15.11 30.12 93.00
CA ASN A 192 -14.69 29.63 94.36
C ASN A 192 -15.62 28.70 95.18
N ARG A 193 -15.52 27.38 94.91
CA ARG A 193 -15.35 26.25 95.87
C ARG A 193 -16.40 25.90 96.97
N LYS A 194 -16.65 24.56 97.04
CA LYS A 194 -17.00 23.72 98.22
C LYS A 194 -18.46 23.83 98.71
N LYS A 195 -19.10 22.82 99.32
CA LYS A 195 -18.63 21.50 99.88
C LYS A 195 -19.78 20.45 99.87
N LYS A 196 -19.46 19.15 99.93
CA LYS A 196 -20.44 18.05 100.20
C LYS A 196 -20.94 18.07 101.66
N PRO A 197 -22.09 17.44 101.93
CA PRO A 197 -22.09 16.26 102.83
C PRO A 197 -22.80 15.02 102.22
N GLU A 198 -22.96 13.93 103.00
CA GLU A 198 -23.31 12.59 102.50
C GLU A 198 -24.68 12.02 102.92
N LYS A 199 -25.13 11.08 102.08
CA LYS A 199 -26.06 9.93 102.27
C LYS A 199 -26.53 9.59 103.70
N ASN A 200 -27.75 9.08 103.75
CA ASN A 200 -28.08 7.93 104.61
C ASN A 200 -28.81 6.83 103.78
N LYS A 201 -28.87 5.57 104.24
CA LYS A 201 -29.24 4.39 103.44
C LYS A 201 -30.54 3.70 103.90
N GLY A 202 -31.43 3.40 102.95
CA GLY A 202 -32.52 2.41 103.08
C GLY A 202 -32.23 1.13 102.28
N LYS A 203 -32.70 -0.03 102.74
CA LYS A 203 -32.57 -1.33 102.02
C LYS A 203 -33.70 -1.51 101.01
N LEU A 204 -33.39 -1.98 99.80
CA LEU A 204 -34.33 -2.16 98.69
C LEU A 204 -34.81 -3.62 98.53
N SER A 205 -36.01 -3.79 97.97
CA SER A 205 -36.75 -5.06 97.91
C SER A 205 -36.38 -5.99 96.73
N ARG A 206 -36.91 -7.23 96.77
CA ARG A 206 -36.53 -8.34 95.88
C ARG A 206 -36.63 -8.05 94.38
N GLY A 207 -37.65 -7.32 93.92
CA GLY A 207 -37.88 -7.05 92.49
C GLY A 207 -36.71 -6.35 91.80
N ARG A 208 -36.06 -5.41 92.50
CA ARG A 208 -34.91 -4.67 91.96
C ARG A 208 -33.67 -5.56 91.74
N LYS A 209 -33.62 -6.77 92.34
CA LYS A 209 -32.56 -7.76 92.06
C LYS A 209 -32.76 -8.51 90.74
N ILE A 210 -34.00 -8.63 90.24
CA ILE A 210 -34.26 -9.26 88.94
C ILE A 210 -34.01 -8.26 87.83
N VAL A 211 -34.49 -7.02 87.97
CA VAL A 211 -34.19 -5.93 87.02
C VAL A 211 -32.70 -5.62 86.99
N ASN A 212 -32.04 -5.47 88.14
CA ASN A 212 -30.57 -5.37 88.16
C ASN A 212 -29.89 -6.65 87.67
N GLY A 213 -30.50 -7.83 87.81
CA GLY A 213 -29.96 -9.09 87.29
C GLY A 213 -29.98 -9.13 85.75
N ILE A 214 -31.05 -8.65 85.12
CA ILE A 214 -31.16 -8.51 83.66
C ILE A 214 -30.25 -7.38 83.15
N ILE A 215 -30.23 -6.22 83.83
CA ILE A 215 -29.33 -5.11 83.46
C ILE A 215 -27.85 -5.51 83.65
N ILE A 216 -27.50 -6.23 84.72
CA ILE A 216 -26.14 -6.76 84.89
C ILE A 216 -25.87 -7.85 83.84
N ALA A 217 -26.79 -8.77 83.56
CA ALA A 217 -26.58 -9.76 82.50
C ALA A 217 -26.38 -9.10 81.13
N PHE A 218 -27.19 -8.09 80.78
CA PHE A 218 -27.06 -7.33 79.55
C PHE A 218 -25.76 -6.51 79.51
N LEU A 219 -25.38 -5.85 80.61
CA LEU A 219 -24.08 -5.17 80.72
C LEU A 219 -22.90 -6.14 80.71
N THR A 220 -23.03 -7.34 81.25
CA THR A 220 -21.97 -8.37 81.26
C THR A 220 -21.87 -9.05 79.91
N ILE A 221 -22.97 -9.24 79.19
CA ILE A 221 -22.98 -9.66 77.78
C ILE A 221 -22.43 -8.54 76.90
N ALA A 222 -22.69 -7.27 77.22
CA ALA A 222 -22.07 -6.13 76.54
C ALA A 222 -20.58 -5.96 76.88
N LEU A 223 -20.12 -6.31 78.09
CA LEU A 223 -18.69 -6.26 78.49
C LEU A 223 -17.89 -7.49 78.05
N LEU A 224 -18.48 -8.69 78.06
CA LEU A 224 -17.88 -9.89 77.49
C LEU A 224 -17.95 -9.85 75.97
N GLY A 225 -19.02 -9.29 75.41
CA GLY A 225 -19.19 -9.00 73.99
C GLY A 225 -18.28 -7.88 73.51
N SER A 226 -18.02 -6.83 74.32
CA SER A 226 -17.02 -5.81 73.97
C SER A 226 -15.59 -6.30 74.22
N GLY A 227 -15.33 -7.14 75.21
CA GLY A 227 -14.02 -7.77 75.40
C GLY A 227 -13.68 -8.73 74.25
N THR A 228 -14.59 -9.66 73.93
CA THR A 228 -14.43 -10.60 72.81
C THR A 228 -14.48 -9.87 71.47
N GLY A 229 -15.35 -8.87 71.32
CA GLY A 229 -15.49 -8.06 70.12
C GLY A 229 -14.30 -7.13 69.88
N ALA A 230 -13.77 -6.47 70.90
CA ALA A 230 -12.53 -5.69 70.80
C ALA A 230 -11.32 -6.58 70.51
N TYR A 231 -11.25 -7.79 71.10
CA TYR A 231 -10.24 -8.77 70.73
C TYR A 231 -10.36 -9.22 69.26
N LEU A 232 -11.59 -9.42 68.76
CA LEU A 232 -11.83 -9.76 67.36
C LEU A 232 -11.45 -8.60 66.43
N LEU A 233 -11.91 -7.38 66.73
CA LEU A 233 -11.58 -6.15 66.00
C LEU A 233 -10.07 -5.91 65.98
N TYR A 234 -9.39 -6.02 67.12
CA TYR A 234 -7.94 -5.92 67.24
C TYR A 234 -7.23 -6.93 66.34
N HIS A 235 -7.64 -8.20 66.39
CA HIS A 235 -7.03 -9.28 65.60
C HIS A 235 -7.38 -9.22 64.10
N ILE A 236 -8.48 -8.58 63.71
CA ILE A 236 -8.83 -8.30 62.30
C ILE A 236 -8.03 -7.10 61.78
N ALA A 237 -7.94 -6.02 62.58
CA ALA A 237 -7.18 -4.82 62.29
C ALA A 237 -5.70 -5.11 62.11
N HIS A 238 -5.06 -5.83 63.03
CA HIS A 238 -3.62 -6.16 62.97
C HIS A 238 -3.26 -7.24 61.93
N LYS A 239 -4.19 -7.63 61.04
CA LYS A 239 -3.86 -8.33 59.78
C LYS A 239 -3.62 -7.34 58.63
N ALA A 240 -4.14 -6.11 58.72
CA ALA A 240 -3.76 -5.04 57.83
C ALA A 240 -2.42 -4.48 58.32
N ASP A 241 -1.46 -4.44 57.42
CA ASP A 241 -0.12 -3.95 57.66
C ASP A 241 -0.06 -2.46 57.24
N PRO A 242 0.01 -1.50 58.19
CA PRO A 242 0.15 -0.09 57.87
C PRO A 242 1.55 0.27 57.38
N ASP A 243 2.58 -0.56 57.61
CA ASP A 243 3.95 -0.18 57.31
C ASP A 243 4.14 0.09 55.81
N GLY A 244 4.61 1.30 55.49
CA GLY A 244 4.76 1.77 54.11
C GLY A 244 3.45 2.03 53.36
N MET A 245 2.30 2.15 54.03
CA MET A 245 1.02 2.47 53.35
C MET A 245 1.07 3.80 52.60
N VAL A 246 1.69 4.84 53.17
CA VAL A 246 1.84 6.16 52.53
C VAL A 246 2.69 6.09 51.25
N GLU A 247 3.63 5.17 51.18
CA GLU A 247 4.47 4.91 49.99
C GLU A 247 3.68 4.16 48.91
N LYS A 248 2.83 3.20 49.33
CA LYS A 248 1.85 2.49 48.46
C LYS A 248 0.72 3.42 47.96
N MET A 249 0.50 4.58 48.60
CA MET A 249 -0.49 5.60 48.22
C MET A 249 0.08 6.73 47.33
N LYS A 250 1.15 6.48 46.58
CA LYS A 250 1.59 7.38 45.51
C LYS A 250 0.71 7.15 44.29
N SER A 251 0.16 8.24 43.74
CA SER A 251 -0.54 8.20 42.45
C SER A 251 0.52 8.21 41.36
N ASP A 252 0.74 7.05 40.73
CA ASP A 252 1.70 6.92 39.65
C ASP A 252 1.10 7.46 38.35
N GLU A 253 1.78 8.46 37.76
CA GLU A 253 1.34 9.05 36.49
C GLU A 253 1.58 8.09 35.31
N PRO A 254 0.71 8.06 34.29
CA PRO A 254 0.96 7.30 33.07
C PRO A 254 2.29 7.70 32.43
N SER A 255 2.90 6.75 31.73
CA SER A 255 4.06 7.00 30.89
C SER A 255 3.70 7.85 29.68
N VAL A 256 4.53 8.85 29.38
CA VAL A 256 4.28 9.82 28.31
C VAL A 256 5.29 9.62 27.19
N PHE A 257 4.78 9.41 25.97
CA PHE A 257 5.58 9.19 24.77
C PHE A 257 5.69 10.50 23.99
N TYR A 258 6.91 10.85 23.60
CA TYR A 258 7.25 12.07 22.85
C TYR A 258 7.80 11.72 21.47
N ALA A 259 7.47 12.55 20.49
CA ALA A 259 7.98 12.45 19.13
C ALA A 259 9.49 12.79 19.03
N SER A 260 10.02 12.71 17.82
CA SER A 260 11.42 13.03 17.49
C SER A 260 11.87 14.46 17.83
N ASP A 261 10.93 15.40 17.98
CA ASP A 261 11.19 16.79 18.43
C ASP A 261 11.45 16.90 19.94
N GLY A 262 11.17 15.85 20.71
CA GLY A 262 11.27 15.79 22.17
C GLY A 262 10.28 16.68 22.93
N LYS A 263 9.19 17.12 22.28
CA LYS A 263 8.18 18.04 22.85
C LYS A 263 6.74 17.60 22.55
N THR A 264 6.45 17.21 21.32
CA THR A 264 5.12 16.76 20.90
C THR A 264 4.82 15.43 21.57
N ILE A 265 3.79 15.39 22.42
CA ILE A 265 3.27 14.14 22.98
C ILE A 265 2.57 13.37 21.86
N ILE A 266 2.87 12.08 21.77
CA ILE A 266 2.29 11.15 20.78
C ILE A 266 1.42 10.07 21.44
N GLY A 267 1.46 9.93 22.76
CA GLY A 267 0.55 9.04 23.49
C GLY A 267 0.87 8.96 24.98
N GLU A 268 -0.09 8.44 25.75
CA GLU A 268 0.05 8.08 27.16
C GLU A 268 -0.20 6.57 27.33
N LEU A 269 0.55 5.89 28.20
CA LEU A 269 0.28 4.50 28.60
C LEU A 269 0.29 4.36 30.12
N GLY A 270 -0.75 3.73 30.65
CA GLY A 270 -0.95 3.41 32.06
C GLY A 270 -2.22 2.56 32.18
N GLU A 271 -2.45 1.90 33.32
CA GLU A 271 -3.79 1.35 33.61
C GLU A 271 -4.86 2.46 33.68
N GLU A 272 -4.45 3.71 33.94
CA GLU A 272 -5.31 4.86 34.23
C GLU A 272 -4.69 6.13 33.60
N SER A 273 -5.46 6.97 32.87
CA SER A 273 -4.95 8.29 32.49
C SER A 273 -5.07 9.24 33.68
N ARG A 274 -3.95 9.86 34.06
CA ARG A 274 -3.79 10.71 35.25
C ARG A 274 -2.82 11.87 34.97
N GLU A 275 -2.98 12.95 35.70
CA GLU A 275 -2.01 14.04 35.84
C GLU A 275 -2.15 14.53 37.28
N ASN A 276 -1.06 14.48 38.06
CA ASN A 276 -1.14 14.75 39.49
C ASN A 276 -1.10 16.25 39.77
N ILE A 277 -2.04 16.74 40.56
CA ILE A 277 -2.06 18.13 41.06
C ILE A 277 -1.59 18.22 42.51
N THR A 278 -1.11 19.40 42.91
CA THR A 278 -0.88 19.76 44.32
C THR A 278 -2.14 20.37 44.94
N TYR A 279 -2.20 20.48 46.27
CA TYR A 279 -3.36 21.04 46.97
C TYR A 279 -3.66 22.48 46.54
N GLU A 280 -2.62 23.28 46.32
CA GLU A 280 -2.69 24.70 45.98
C GLU A 280 -3.22 24.97 44.56
N GLN A 281 -3.22 23.97 43.67
CA GLN A 281 -3.77 24.08 42.32
C GLN A 281 -5.29 23.89 42.29
N VAL A 282 -5.89 23.32 43.36
CA VAL A 282 -7.32 23.01 43.41
C VAL A 282 -8.09 24.24 43.92
N PRO A 283 -9.06 24.80 43.16
CA PRO A 283 -9.85 25.93 43.64
C PRO A 283 -10.61 25.59 44.93
N GLN A 284 -10.72 26.56 45.84
CA GLN A 284 -11.43 26.36 47.12
C GLN A 284 -12.88 25.89 46.91
N SER A 285 -13.58 26.41 45.88
CA SER A 285 -14.93 25.96 45.52
C SER A 285 -15.00 24.48 45.09
N THR A 286 -13.88 23.91 44.62
CA THR A 286 -13.74 22.49 44.31
C THR A 286 -13.51 21.68 45.58
N ILE A 287 -12.58 22.08 46.45
CA ILE A 287 -12.38 21.49 47.77
C ILE A 287 -13.70 21.45 48.56
N ASP A 288 -14.39 22.59 48.64
CA ASP A 288 -15.67 22.76 49.33
C ASP A 288 -16.79 21.89 48.74
N ALA A 289 -16.79 21.66 47.42
CA ALA A 289 -17.77 20.81 46.77
C ALA A 289 -17.60 19.33 47.17
N PHE A 290 -16.37 18.82 47.15
CA PHE A 290 -16.07 17.46 47.62
C PHE A 290 -16.36 17.30 49.12
N LEU A 291 -15.97 18.27 49.95
CA LEU A 291 -16.30 18.27 51.37
C LEU A 291 -17.81 18.27 51.59
N ALA A 292 -18.58 19.10 50.89
CA ALA A 292 -20.01 19.21 51.09
C ALA A 292 -20.80 17.93 50.78
N ILE A 293 -20.42 17.19 49.71
CA ILE A 293 -21.16 16.00 49.28
C ILE A 293 -20.58 14.68 49.82
N GLU A 294 -19.26 14.57 49.95
CA GLU A 294 -18.60 13.33 50.41
C GLU A 294 -18.25 13.33 51.90
N ASP A 295 -17.81 14.45 52.52
CA ASP A 295 -17.39 14.44 53.93
C ASP A 295 -17.32 15.81 54.64
N SER A 296 -18.47 16.38 55.00
CA SER A 296 -18.56 17.74 55.53
C SER A 296 -18.03 17.91 56.97
N ARG A 297 -17.44 16.86 57.55
CA ARG A 297 -16.70 16.89 58.82
C ARG A 297 -15.26 16.38 58.72
N PHE A 298 -14.72 16.26 57.51
CA PHE A 298 -13.36 15.74 57.23
C PHE A 298 -12.27 16.26 58.19
N TYR A 299 -12.23 17.57 58.43
CA TYR A 299 -11.26 18.24 59.32
C TYR A 299 -11.51 18.03 60.83
N SER A 300 -12.61 17.37 61.22
CA SER A 300 -13.06 17.21 62.62
C SER A 300 -12.96 15.79 63.17
N HIS A 301 -12.52 14.80 62.37
CA HIS A 301 -12.34 13.41 62.81
C HIS A 301 -10.99 12.84 62.38
N ASN A 302 -10.50 11.83 63.11
CA ASN A 302 -9.27 11.10 62.80
C ASN A 302 -9.56 9.90 61.89
N GLY A 303 -9.71 10.15 60.59
CA GLY A 303 -9.95 9.12 59.58
C GLY A 303 -11.34 8.45 59.59
N PHE A 304 -12.04 8.39 60.72
CA PHE A 304 -13.32 7.69 60.88
C PHE A 304 -14.37 8.50 61.66
N ASP A 305 -15.49 8.83 61.02
CA ASP A 305 -16.63 9.52 61.63
C ASP A 305 -17.63 8.51 62.23
N LEU A 306 -17.40 8.13 63.50
CA LEU A 306 -18.27 7.20 64.22
C LEU A 306 -19.75 7.66 64.30
N PRO A 307 -20.10 8.93 64.63
CA PRO A 307 -21.49 9.38 64.59
C PRO A 307 -22.15 9.30 63.21
N ARG A 308 -21.44 9.61 62.11
CA ARG A 308 -21.93 9.47 60.74
C ARG A 308 -22.14 8.00 60.39
N PHE A 309 -21.17 7.15 60.70
CA PHE A 309 -21.25 5.71 60.47
C PHE A 309 -22.48 5.11 61.17
N ILE A 310 -22.67 5.39 62.47
CA ILE A 310 -23.86 4.96 63.24
C ILE A 310 -25.15 5.51 62.63
N SER A 311 -25.20 6.80 62.27
CA SER A 311 -26.39 7.42 61.66
C SER A 311 -26.77 6.75 60.33
N SER A 312 -25.80 6.49 59.46
CA SER A 312 -26.03 5.80 58.19
C SER A 312 -26.54 4.37 58.40
N ALA A 313 -25.95 3.60 59.33
CA ALA A 313 -26.40 2.25 59.65
C ALA A 313 -27.85 2.20 60.17
N PHE A 314 -28.26 3.16 61.02
CA PHE A 314 -29.66 3.25 61.48
C PHE A 314 -30.63 3.65 60.37
N ASN A 315 -30.25 4.55 59.47
CA ASN A 315 -31.09 4.95 58.34
C ASN A 315 -31.28 3.80 57.33
N ASN A 316 -30.19 3.10 56.99
CA ASN A 316 -30.20 1.97 56.07
C ASN A 316 -31.05 0.80 56.61
N MET A 317 -30.91 0.48 57.91
CA MET A 317 -31.74 -0.52 58.58
C MET A 317 -33.25 -0.13 58.60
N LYS A 318 -33.58 1.15 58.40
CA LYS A 318 -34.95 1.66 58.34
C LYS A 318 -35.51 1.77 56.92
N SER A 319 -34.68 2.00 55.90
CA SER A 319 -35.08 1.94 54.49
C SER A 319 -35.19 0.51 53.96
N GLY A 320 -34.47 -0.44 54.56
CA GLY A 320 -34.36 -1.81 54.08
C GLY A 320 -33.34 -1.99 52.96
N ASP A 321 -32.51 -0.98 52.71
CA ASP A 321 -31.53 -0.91 51.62
C ASP A 321 -30.10 -0.70 52.14
N LEU A 322 -29.11 -1.26 51.45
CA LEU A 322 -27.70 -1.35 51.87
C LEU A 322 -26.81 -0.29 51.18
N SER A 323 -27.32 0.93 51.03
CA SER A 323 -26.62 2.03 50.35
C SER A 323 -25.44 2.58 51.14
N GLN A 324 -24.40 3.08 50.45
CA GLN A 324 -23.22 3.63 51.11
C GLN A 324 -23.43 5.11 51.52
N GLY A 325 -23.21 5.43 52.79
CA GLY A 325 -23.22 6.82 53.28
C GLY A 325 -22.37 7.09 54.54
N GLY A 326 -21.72 6.06 55.08
CA GLY A 326 -20.96 6.11 56.34
C GLY A 326 -19.43 6.19 56.21
N SER A 327 -18.89 6.19 54.98
CA SER A 327 -17.44 6.30 54.73
C SER A 327 -17.00 7.77 54.74
N THR A 328 -15.81 8.05 55.28
CA THR A 328 -15.11 9.35 55.21
C THR A 328 -14.28 9.48 53.92
N LEU A 329 -13.74 10.66 53.62
CA LEU A 329 -12.76 10.82 52.53
C LEU A 329 -11.46 10.02 52.80
N THR A 330 -10.98 9.97 54.04
CA THR A 330 -9.82 9.14 54.42
C THR A 330 -10.10 7.65 54.17
N MET A 331 -11.32 7.18 54.47
CA MET A 331 -11.79 5.82 54.15
C MET A 331 -11.84 5.55 52.66
N GLN A 332 -12.40 6.45 51.86
CA GLN A 332 -12.41 6.28 50.41
C GLN A 332 -10.98 6.33 49.81
N THR A 333 -10.05 7.06 50.43
CA THR A 333 -8.63 7.10 50.02
C THR A 333 -7.96 5.73 50.24
N VAL A 334 -8.09 5.17 51.45
CA VAL A 334 -7.62 3.81 51.77
C VAL A 334 -8.28 2.77 50.86
N ASP A 335 -9.58 2.89 50.62
CA ASP A 335 -10.33 1.98 49.77
C ASP A 335 -9.80 2.00 48.32
N ASN A 336 -9.64 3.19 47.74
CA ASN A 336 -9.20 3.38 46.36
C ASN A 336 -7.73 3.01 46.11
N PHE A 337 -6.84 3.09 47.11
CA PHE A 337 -5.40 2.74 46.96
C PHE A 337 -5.05 1.32 47.43
N ILE A 338 -5.69 0.80 48.49
CA ILE A 338 -5.30 -0.47 49.12
C ILE A 338 -6.35 -1.56 48.93
N MET A 339 -7.64 -1.24 49.08
CA MET A 339 -8.68 -2.27 49.10
C MET A 339 -9.10 -2.69 47.69
N LYS A 340 -9.45 -1.74 46.81
CA LYS A 340 -9.91 -2.02 45.44
C LYS A 340 -8.91 -2.84 44.61
N PRO A 341 -7.59 -2.53 44.56
CA PRO A 341 -6.64 -3.32 43.77
C PRO A 341 -6.59 -4.81 44.16
N VAL A 342 -6.84 -5.13 45.45
CA VAL A 342 -6.93 -6.52 45.93
C VAL A 342 -8.25 -7.17 45.53
N GLU A 343 -9.37 -6.43 45.54
CA GLU A 343 -10.66 -6.90 45.03
C GLU A 343 -10.61 -7.16 43.53
N ASP A 344 -10.12 -6.20 42.74
CA ASP A 344 -10.07 -6.29 41.28
C ASP A 344 -9.16 -7.44 40.83
N LYS A 345 -8.03 -7.64 41.53
CA LYS A 345 -7.17 -8.81 41.30
C LYS A 345 -7.89 -10.13 41.61
N MET A 346 -8.58 -10.22 42.75
CA MET A 346 -9.33 -11.44 43.08
C MET A 346 -10.48 -11.71 42.12
N GLN A 347 -11.19 -10.68 41.66
CA GLN A 347 -12.25 -10.80 40.65
C GLN A 347 -11.69 -11.22 39.28
N LYS A 348 -10.54 -10.66 38.85
CA LYS A 348 -9.79 -11.12 37.66
C LYS A 348 -9.34 -12.60 37.78
N GLU A 349 -9.14 -13.10 39.01
CA GLU A 349 -8.87 -14.52 39.31
C GLU A 349 -10.14 -15.38 39.50
N GLY A 350 -11.35 -14.84 39.29
CA GLY A 350 -12.62 -15.55 39.46
C GLY A 350 -13.05 -15.79 40.92
N LYS A 351 -12.44 -15.07 41.87
CA LYS A 351 -12.66 -15.21 43.32
C LYS A 351 -13.45 -14.04 43.87
N TYR A 352 -14.33 -14.33 44.85
CA TYR A 352 -15.14 -13.33 45.53
C TYR A 352 -15.03 -13.48 47.04
N PHE A 353 -14.87 -12.36 47.75
CA PHE A 353 -14.90 -12.34 49.21
C PHE A 353 -16.28 -12.75 49.75
N SER A 354 -16.30 -13.67 50.71
CA SER A 354 -17.50 -14.00 51.48
C SER A 354 -18.01 -12.82 52.30
N THR A 355 -19.26 -12.87 52.76
CA THR A 355 -19.84 -11.84 53.63
C THR A 355 -19.00 -11.58 54.88
N LYS A 356 -18.33 -12.61 55.42
CA LYS A 356 -17.43 -12.48 56.57
C LYS A 356 -16.15 -11.71 56.22
N GLU A 357 -15.53 -12.02 55.07
CA GLU A 357 -14.30 -11.33 54.63
C GLU A 357 -14.57 -9.89 54.20
N LYS A 358 -15.74 -9.60 53.63
CA LYS A 358 -16.19 -8.21 53.36
C LYS A 358 -16.31 -7.39 54.65
N ILE A 359 -16.81 -8.00 55.74
CA ILE A 359 -16.85 -7.36 57.07
C ILE A 359 -15.43 -7.21 57.65
N GLU A 360 -14.58 -8.23 57.56
CA GLU A 360 -13.17 -8.12 58.02
C GLU A 360 -12.41 -7.01 57.28
N ARG A 361 -12.59 -6.89 55.97
CA ARG A 361 -11.94 -5.84 55.16
C ARG A 361 -12.50 -4.44 55.45
N LYS A 362 -13.79 -4.27 55.74
CA LYS A 362 -14.33 -2.96 56.16
C LYS A 362 -13.81 -2.51 57.53
N ILE A 363 -13.50 -3.45 58.43
CA ILE A 363 -12.80 -3.17 59.70
C ILE A 363 -11.34 -2.74 59.44
N GLN A 364 -10.66 -3.40 58.50
CA GLN A 364 -9.29 -3.07 58.10
C GLN A 364 -9.19 -1.71 57.40
N GLU A 365 -10.16 -1.38 56.55
CA GLU A 365 -10.31 -0.06 55.91
C GLU A 365 -10.37 1.03 56.99
N ILE A 366 -11.30 0.92 57.96
CA ILE A 366 -11.44 1.87 59.08
C ILE A 366 -10.13 2.00 59.87
N TYR A 367 -9.47 0.88 60.19
CA TYR A 367 -8.21 0.89 60.95
C TYR A 367 -7.08 1.61 60.19
N LEU A 368 -6.87 1.26 58.91
CA LEU A 368 -5.89 1.93 58.06
C LEU A 368 -6.24 3.41 57.83
N SER A 369 -7.52 3.78 57.80
CA SER A 369 -7.92 5.19 57.68
C SER A 369 -7.54 6.00 58.91
N MET A 370 -7.70 5.44 60.11
CA MET A 370 -7.25 6.09 61.33
C MET A 370 -5.72 6.25 61.33
N CYS A 371 -4.98 5.22 60.91
CA CYS A 371 -3.51 5.30 60.84
C CYS A 371 -3.03 6.29 59.76
N LEU A 372 -3.72 6.38 58.61
CA LEU A 372 -3.40 7.33 57.55
C LEU A 372 -3.60 8.79 58.00
N ASP A 373 -4.64 9.04 58.79
CA ASP A 373 -4.95 10.36 59.37
C ASP A 373 -3.98 10.76 60.50
N ASP A 374 -3.28 9.78 61.11
CA ASP A 374 -2.17 10.01 62.06
C ASP A 374 -0.81 10.22 61.34
N GLU A 375 -0.64 9.75 60.08
CA GLU A 375 0.61 9.85 59.30
C GLU A 375 0.65 11.01 58.28
N LEU A 376 -0.49 11.44 57.74
CA LEU A 376 -0.59 12.47 56.69
C LEU A 376 -1.42 13.69 57.13
N SER A 377 -1.15 14.84 56.52
CA SER A 377 -2.03 16.00 56.68
C SER A 377 -3.38 15.78 55.97
N LYS A 378 -4.41 16.53 56.38
CA LYS A 378 -5.71 16.54 55.70
C LYS A 378 -5.60 16.99 54.24
N GLU A 379 -4.66 17.89 53.96
CA GLU A 379 -4.37 18.42 52.64
C GLU A 379 -3.72 17.32 51.76
N ASP A 380 -2.73 16.59 52.29
CA ASP A 380 -2.15 15.41 51.62
C ASP A 380 -3.20 14.33 51.30
N ILE A 381 -4.09 14.03 52.25
CA ILE A 381 -5.15 13.02 52.09
C ILE A 381 -6.14 13.49 51.01
N MET A 382 -6.55 14.75 51.02
CA MET A 382 -7.42 15.34 49.99
C MET A 382 -6.75 15.30 48.62
N THR A 383 -5.49 15.72 48.50
CA THR A 383 -4.74 15.68 47.23
C THR A 383 -4.57 14.25 46.71
N ARG A 384 -4.27 13.27 47.57
CA ARG A 384 -4.18 11.86 47.17
C ARG A 384 -5.53 11.30 46.73
N TYR A 385 -6.61 11.65 47.44
CA TYR A 385 -7.97 11.31 47.02
C TYR A 385 -8.30 11.89 45.64
N LEU A 386 -8.12 13.19 45.46
CA LEU A 386 -8.43 13.91 44.23
C LEU A 386 -7.58 13.47 43.03
N ASN A 387 -6.36 12.96 43.25
CA ASN A 387 -5.52 12.37 42.19
C ASN A 387 -5.84 10.88 41.88
N GLN A 388 -6.56 10.17 42.76
CA GLN A 388 -6.88 8.73 42.63
C GLN A 388 -8.33 8.46 42.19
N ILE A 389 -9.26 9.35 42.52
CA ILE A 389 -10.70 9.12 42.33
C ILE A 389 -11.07 9.02 40.83
N ASN A 390 -12.04 8.14 40.52
CA ASN A 390 -12.47 7.84 39.15
C ASN A 390 -13.60 8.78 38.73
N PHE A 391 -13.40 9.52 37.65
CA PHE A 391 -14.38 10.45 37.08
C PHE A 391 -15.24 9.83 35.97
N GLY A 392 -14.88 8.64 35.48
CA GLY A 392 -15.61 7.90 34.45
C GLY A 392 -14.70 7.47 33.29
N GLN A 393 -15.12 6.45 32.53
CA GLN A 393 -14.29 5.88 31.45
C GLN A 393 -12.86 5.53 31.93
N HIS A 394 -11.82 6.06 31.29
CA HIS A 394 -10.40 5.88 31.65
C HIS A 394 -9.82 7.08 32.45
N THR A 395 -10.70 7.97 32.93
CA THR A 395 -10.36 9.30 33.44
C THR A 395 -10.23 9.28 34.97
N ARG A 396 -8.99 9.33 35.48
CA ARG A 396 -8.71 9.35 36.93
C ARG A 396 -7.88 10.56 37.32
N GLY A 397 -8.13 11.04 38.54
CA GLY A 397 -7.56 12.29 39.00
C GLY A 397 -8.31 13.51 38.47
N ILE A 398 -8.50 14.52 39.32
CA ILE A 398 -9.41 15.64 39.04
C ILE A 398 -8.97 16.51 37.87
N GLN A 399 -7.67 16.59 37.60
CA GLN A 399 -7.10 17.29 36.45
C GLN A 399 -7.54 16.64 35.13
N LYS A 400 -7.44 15.31 34.99
CA LYS A 400 -7.98 14.59 33.83
C LYS A 400 -9.51 14.65 33.80
N GLY A 401 -10.17 14.67 34.96
CA GLY A 401 -11.62 14.93 35.06
C GLY A 401 -12.04 16.27 34.47
N ALA A 402 -11.32 17.35 34.80
CA ALA A 402 -11.52 18.69 34.27
C ALA A 402 -11.24 18.78 32.75
N GLN A 403 -10.19 18.10 32.29
CA GLN A 403 -9.86 18.02 30.86
C GLN A 403 -10.92 17.25 30.07
N TYR A 404 -11.31 16.06 30.54
CA TYR A 404 -12.30 15.20 29.89
C TYR A 404 -13.69 15.85 29.80
N TYR A 405 -14.17 16.45 30.89
CA TYR A 405 -15.50 17.05 30.90
C TYR A 405 -15.54 18.45 30.32
N PHE A 406 -14.54 19.30 30.56
CA PHE A 406 -14.63 20.74 30.29
C PHE A 406 -13.52 21.30 29.39
N GLY A 407 -12.51 20.49 29.03
CA GLY A 407 -11.35 20.97 28.28
C GLY A 407 -10.45 21.93 29.07
N LYS A 408 -10.46 21.85 30.41
CA LYS A 408 -9.80 22.79 31.32
C LYS A 408 -8.78 22.11 32.24
N ASN A 409 -7.87 22.90 32.81
CA ASN A 409 -7.15 22.52 34.03
C ASN A 409 -8.08 22.61 35.26
N VAL A 410 -7.73 21.93 36.34
CA VAL A 410 -8.44 22.01 37.63
C VAL A 410 -8.49 23.45 38.17
N GLU A 411 -7.45 24.25 37.92
CA GLU A 411 -7.32 25.63 38.38
C GLU A 411 -8.32 26.61 37.72
N ASP A 412 -8.89 26.25 36.55
CA ASP A 412 -9.86 27.04 35.77
C ASP A 412 -11.34 26.68 36.05
N LEU A 413 -11.61 25.81 37.02
CA LEU A 413 -12.96 25.33 37.34
C LEU A 413 -13.80 26.39 38.06
N ASN A 414 -15.02 26.64 37.57
CA ASN A 414 -16.00 27.43 38.33
C ASN A 414 -16.83 26.57 39.30
N LEU A 415 -17.68 27.21 40.11
CA LEU A 415 -18.51 26.55 41.11
C LEU A 415 -19.45 25.46 40.55
N SER A 416 -20.00 25.65 39.35
CA SER A 416 -20.92 24.66 38.75
C SER A 416 -20.18 23.44 38.20
N GLU A 417 -18.97 23.65 37.66
CA GLU A 417 -18.04 22.59 37.25
C GLU A 417 -17.45 21.83 38.45
N SER A 418 -17.09 22.55 39.51
CA SER A 418 -16.65 22.00 40.80
C SER A 418 -17.69 21.07 41.42
N ALA A 419 -18.94 21.53 41.52
CA ALA A 419 -20.05 20.74 42.04
C ALA A 419 -20.45 19.59 41.10
N PHE A 420 -20.14 19.67 39.81
CA PHE A 420 -20.31 18.55 38.89
C PHE A 420 -19.26 17.47 39.15
N LEU A 421 -17.98 17.84 39.25
CA LEU A 421 -16.87 16.89 39.48
C LEU A 421 -16.97 16.21 40.86
N ALA A 422 -17.35 16.95 41.90
CA ALA A 422 -17.66 16.37 43.21
C ALA A 422 -18.91 15.47 43.20
N GLY A 423 -19.87 15.76 42.31
CA GLY A 423 -21.09 14.95 42.18
C GLY A 423 -20.92 13.65 41.39
N VAL A 424 -20.22 13.70 40.25
CA VAL A 424 -20.16 12.62 39.24
C VAL A 424 -19.54 11.34 39.79
N ILE A 425 -18.48 11.48 40.60
CA ILE A 425 -17.68 10.39 41.20
C ILE A 425 -18.50 9.34 41.97
N ASN A 426 -19.70 9.69 42.44
CA ASN A 426 -20.60 8.81 43.18
C ASN A 426 -21.15 7.64 42.32
N ALA A 427 -21.32 7.87 41.02
CA ALA A 427 -21.71 6.87 40.04
C ALA A 427 -21.17 7.27 38.65
N PRO A 428 -19.85 7.12 38.40
CA PRO A 428 -19.17 7.82 37.30
C PRO A 428 -19.76 7.54 35.92
N ASN A 429 -20.23 6.32 35.67
CA ASN A 429 -20.83 5.95 34.39
C ASN A 429 -22.30 6.41 34.26
N SER A 430 -23.11 6.34 35.33
CA SER A 430 -24.51 6.77 35.33
C SER A 430 -24.66 8.29 35.29
N ASN A 431 -23.73 9.01 35.91
CA ASN A 431 -23.65 10.46 35.90
C ASN A 431 -22.82 11.03 34.74
N ASN A 432 -22.37 10.21 33.78
CA ASN A 432 -21.61 10.73 32.64
C ASN A 432 -22.56 11.31 31.57
N PRO A 433 -22.61 12.64 31.36
CA PRO A 433 -23.49 13.25 30.36
C PRO A 433 -23.21 12.79 28.92
N TYR A 434 -21.99 12.35 28.60
CA TYR A 434 -21.63 11.88 27.26
C TYR A 434 -22.31 10.56 26.86
N ASN A 435 -22.70 9.73 27.84
CA ASN A 435 -23.47 8.51 27.57
C ASN A 435 -24.88 8.79 27.00
N GLY A 436 -25.34 10.05 27.03
CA GLY A 436 -26.53 10.49 26.30
C GLY A 436 -27.83 9.84 26.80
N ILE A 437 -28.45 9.01 25.97
CA ILE A 437 -29.65 8.22 26.30
C ILE A 437 -29.40 6.76 25.89
N ILE A 438 -29.43 5.85 26.86
CA ILE A 438 -29.24 4.40 26.66
C ILE A 438 -30.39 3.69 27.37
N ASP A 439 -31.06 2.75 26.69
CA ASP A 439 -32.18 1.93 27.19
C ASP A 439 -33.34 2.71 27.86
N GLY A 440 -33.47 4.00 27.54
CA GLY A 440 -34.47 4.92 28.08
C GLY A 440 -33.99 5.81 29.23
N ASP A 441 -32.84 5.49 29.84
CA ASP A 441 -32.21 6.32 30.87
C ASP A 441 -31.51 7.53 30.23
N ASN A 442 -31.74 8.72 30.79
CA ASN A 442 -31.14 9.97 30.33
C ASN A 442 -29.98 10.39 31.25
N TYR A 443 -28.76 10.05 30.85
CA TYR A 443 -27.55 10.20 31.64
C TYR A 443 -27.20 11.67 31.87
N TYR A 444 -27.46 12.55 30.89
CA TYR A 444 -27.33 14.00 31.05
C TYR A 444 -28.24 14.58 32.15
N GLN A 445 -29.48 14.10 32.26
CA GLN A 445 -30.40 14.52 33.33
C GLN A 445 -29.98 13.98 34.71
N GLN A 446 -29.49 12.74 34.78
CA GLN A 446 -28.90 12.18 36.02
C GLN A 446 -27.70 13.04 36.48
N ALA A 447 -26.81 13.36 35.55
CA ALA A 447 -25.63 14.20 35.80
C ALA A 447 -25.97 15.61 36.30
N MET A 448 -26.93 16.31 35.68
CA MET A 448 -27.42 17.61 36.16
C MET A 448 -28.04 17.50 37.55
N LYS A 449 -28.89 16.49 37.80
CA LYS A 449 -29.49 16.27 39.12
C LYS A 449 -28.43 16.08 40.20
N ARG A 450 -27.37 15.31 39.91
CA ARG A 450 -26.29 15.02 40.87
C ARG A 450 -25.41 16.24 41.17
N ARG A 451 -25.12 17.08 40.17
CA ARG A 451 -24.51 18.40 40.37
C ARG A 451 -25.39 19.30 41.26
N ASP A 452 -26.69 19.32 40.99
CA ASP A 452 -27.64 20.16 41.73
C ASP A 452 -27.85 19.71 43.19
N GLU A 453 -27.75 18.41 43.46
CA GLU A 453 -27.66 17.85 44.82
C GLU A 453 -26.39 18.33 45.54
N THR A 454 -25.26 18.32 44.84
CA THR A 454 -23.96 18.78 45.37
C THR A 454 -23.99 20.27 45.70
N LEU A 455 -24.47 21.12 44.79
CA LEU A 455 -24.69 22.55 45.03
C LEU A 455 -25.64 22.79 46.23
N TYR A 456 -26.66 21.95 46.42
CA TYR A 456 -27.55 22.05 47.57
C TYR A 456 -26.85 21.69 48.90
N GLN A 457 -25.98 20.68 48.92
CA GLN A 457 -25.19 20.39 50.14
C GLN A 457 -24.16 21.49 50.44
N MET A 458 -23.56 22.11 49.42
CA MET A 458 -22.67 23.27 49.63
C MET A 458 -23.40 24.42 50.33
N LEU A 459 -24.64 24.70 49.92
CA LEU A 459 -25.50 25.69 50.59
C LEU A 459 -25.88 25.25 52.02
N ASN A 460 -26.31 24.00 52.19
CA ASN A 460 -26.75 23.44 53.47
C ASN A 460 -25.64 23.38 54.53
N HIS A 461 -24.38 23.23 54.11
CA HIS A 461 -23.21 23.27 54.97
C HIS A 461 -22.54 24.65 55.06
N GLY A 462 -23.07 25.67 54.37
CA GLY A 462 -22.63 27.06 54.48
C GLY A 462 -21.39 27.44 53.66
N TYR A 463 -20.96 26.60 52.73
CA TYR A 463 -19.84 26.87 51.82
C TYR A 463 -20.18 27.91 50.74
N ILE A 464 -21.46 28.03 50.35
CA ILE A 464 -21.94 29.01 49.36
C ILE A 464 -23.20 29.72 49.83
N THR A 465 -23.42 30.94 49.35
CA THR A 465 -24.66 31.70 49.60
C THR A 465 -25.82 31.19 48.75
N GLU A 466 -27.05 31.54 49.15
CA GLU A 466 -28.27 31.23 48.40
C GLU A 466 -28.25 31.85 46.98
N THR A 467 -27.57 32.99 46.80
CA THR A 467 -27.37 33.66 45.50
C THR A 467 -26.46 32.85 44.58
N GLU A 468 -25.33 32.36 45.10
CA GLU A 468 -24.38 31.54 44.34
C GLU A 468 -24.98 30.18 43.98
N TYR A 469 -25.71 29.56 44.90
CA TYR A 469 -26.50 28.35 44.63
C TYR A 469 -27.48 28.56 43.46
N LYS A 470 -28.28 29.64 43.50
CA LYS A 470 -29.23 29.98 42.43
C LYS A 470 -28.53 30.23 41.09
N LEU A 471 -27.39 30.91 41.09
CA LEU A 471 -26.63 31.23 39.88
C LEU A 471 -25.97 29.99 39.26
N ALA A 472 -25.24 29.19 40.05
CA ALA A 472 -24.54 27.99 39.58
C ALA A 472 -25.50 26.91 39.10
N LYS A 473 -26.69 26.81 39.72
CA LYS A 473 -27.76 25.90 39.32
C LYS A 473 -28.43 26.31 37.99
N ALA A 474 -28.60 27.61 37.76
CA ALA A 474 -29.15 28.15 36.52
C ALA A 474 -28.23 27.96 35.30
N THR A 475 -26.93 27.72 35.51
CA THR A 475 -25.99 27.36 34.44
C THR A 475 -26.36 26.01 33.82
N LYS A 476 -26.43 25.92 32.48
CA LYS A 476 -26.70 24.66 31.78
C LYS A 476 -25.41 23.89 31.54
N LEU A 477 -25.32 22.67 32.06
CA LEU A 477 -24.17 21.78 31.89
C LEU A 477 -23.78 21.56 30.41
N ALA A 478 -24.77 21.50 29.50
CA ALA A 478 -24.57 21.39 28.05
C ALA A 478 -23.81 22.57 27.39
N PHE A 479 -23.63 23.70 28.09
CA PHE A 479 -22.80 24.82 27.62
C PHE A 479 -21.41 24.86 28.30
N GLN A 480 -21.10 23.85 29.11
CA GLN A 480 -19.83 23.71 29.84
C GLN A 480 -19.05 22.49 29.35
N VAL A 481 -19.73 21.42 28.93
CA VAL A 481 -19.09 20.20 28.44
C VAL A 481 -18.43 20.37 27.08
N ALA A 482 -17.26 19.76 26.88
CA ALA A 482 -16.40 19.99 25.71
C ALA A 482 -16.86 19.28 24.41
N GLY A 483 -17.88 18.41 24.48
CA GLY A 483 -18.26 17.48 23.39
C GLY A 483 -17.50 16.15 23.45
N GLU A 484 -17.91 15.18 22.62
CA GLU A 484 -17.17 13.92 22.45
C GLU A 484 -16.07 14.08 21.38
N PRO A 485 -14.84 13.57 21.62
CA PRO A 485 -13.81 13.44 20.58
C PRO A 485 -14.07 12.23 19.67
N ASP A 486 -13.82 12.37 18.36
CA ASP A 486 -14.15 11.34 17.36
C ASP A 486 -13.23 10.10 17.46
N ALA A 487 -13.85 8.92 17.58
CA ALA A 487 -13.20 7.62 17.74
C ALA A 487 -12.26 7.22 16.58
N ALA A 488 -12.36 7.86 15.42
CA ALA A 488 -11.44 7.64 14.29
C ALA A 488 -10.25 8.62 14.25
N GLU A 489 -10.34 9.78 14.90
CA GLU A 489 -9.23 10.75 15.03
C GLU A 489 -8.44 10.58 16.34
N LEU A 490 -9.02 9.89 17.33
CA LEU A 490 -8.64 9.94 18.74
C LEU A 490 -7.20 9.56 19.11
N ASP A 491 -6.52 8.70 18.33
CA ASP A 491 -5.07 8.48 18.46
C ASP A 491 -4.44 8.07 17.11
N PRO A 492 -3.77 9.00 16.39
CA PRO A 492 -3.10 8.73 15.12
C PRO A 492 -1.70 8.11 15.25
N TYR A 493 -1.21 7.84 16.47
CA TYR A 493 0.14 7.31 16.73
C TYR A 493 0.16 6.02 17.57
N LYS A 494 -0.99 5.59 18.12
CA LYS A 494 -1.18 4.40 18.98
C LYS A 494 -0.36 3.17 18.60
N ASP A 495 -0.28 2.84 17.30
CA ASP A 495 0.34 1.61 16.82
C ASP A 495 1.87 1.68 16.89
N TYR A 496 2.43 2.89 16.71
CA TYR A 496 3.83 3.20 16.96
C TYR A 496 4.09 3.29 18.47
N VAL A 497 3.24 3.99 19.25
CA VAL A 497 3.39 4.13 20.70
C VAL A 497 3.41 2.75 21.38
N ARG A 498 2.53 1.85 20.98
CA ARG A 498 2.48 0.48 21.49
C ARG A 498 3.71 -0.33 21.08
N ALA A 499 4.15 -0.27 19.82
CA ALA A 499 5.38 -0.97 19.41
C ALA A 499 6.65 -0.41 20.06
N ALA A 500 6.69 0.89 20.35
CA ALA A 500 7.75 1.52 21.14
C ALA A 500 7.68 1.12 22.62
N ALA A 501 6.51 0.80 23.17
CA ALA A 501 6.36 0.25 24.51
C ALA A 501 6.80 -1.22 24.58
N ASP A 502 6.44 -2.02 23.57
CA ASP A 502 6.88 -3.41 23.41
C ASP A 502 8.43 -3.46 23.29
N GLU A 503 9.06 -2.55 22.54
CA GLU A 503 10.53 -2.41 22.50
C GLU A 503 11.13 -2.19 23.91
N ILE A 504 10.45 -1.44 24.79
CA ILE A 504 10.95 -1.17 26.15
C ILE A 504 10.86 -2.42 27.02
N ILE A 505 9.77 -3.17 26.90
CA ILE A 505 9.56 -4.45 27.58
C ILE A 505 10.67 -5.43 27.15
N ASP A 506 10.88 -5.61 25.85
CA ASP A 506 11.83 -6.57 25.31
C ASP A 506 13.29 -6.22 25.61
N LYS A 507 13.68 -4.94 25.50
CA LYS A 507 15.10 -4.51 25.65
C LYS A 507 15.50 -4.13 27.07
N TYR A 508 14.57 -3.76 27.94
CA TYR A 508 14.87 -3.29 29.30
C TYR A 508 14.12 -4.03 30.42
N GLY A 509 13.16 -4.91 30.10
CA GLY A 509 12.43 -5.72 31.09
C GLY A 509 11.48 -4.90 31.99
N VAL A 510 10.98 -3.77 31.48
CA VAL A 510 10.12 -2.83 32.21
C VAL A 510 8.93 -2.47 31.33
N ASP A 511 7.72 -2.52 31.88
CA ASP A 511 6.49 -2.18 31.17
C ASP A 511 6.11 -0.69 31.40
N PRO A 512 6.03 0.15 30.34
CA PRO A 512 5.59 1.54 30.47
C PRO A 512 4.15 1.72 30.97
N ALA A 513 3.26 0.72 30.85
CA ALA A 513 1.88 0.81 31.36
C ALA A 513 1.79 0.60 32.88
N THR A 514 2.84 0.07 33.52
CA THR A 514 2.91 -0.14 34.98
C THR A 514 4.09 0.56 35.66
N THR A 515 5.05 1.12 34.90
CA THR A 515 6.22 1.84 35.44
C THR A 515 6.31 3.26 34.85
N PRO A 516 5.98 4.32 35.62
CA PRO A 516 5.95 5.71 35.14
C PRO A 516 7.25 6.22 34.51
N MET A 517 7.21 6.57 33.23
CA MET A 517 8.37 7.10 32.49
C MET A 517 8.02 8.13 31.40
N LYS A 518 9.01 8.91 30.97
CA LYS A 518 8.98 9.78 29.79
C LYS A 518 9.81 9.15 28.69
N VAL A 519 9.16 8.65 27.65
CA VAL A 519 9.75 7.95 26.52
C VAL A 519 9.94 8.92 25.36
N TYR A 520 11.17 9.07 24.87
CA TYR A 520 11.50 9.88 23.72
C TYR A 520 11.76 8.97 22.54
N THR A 521 10.96 9.13 21.48
CA THR A 521 10.99 8.24 20.30
C THR A 521 11.66 8.91 19.09
N ALA A 522 11.76 8.16 18.00
CA ALA A 522 12.21 8.63 16.70
C ALA A 522 11.08 9.03 15.75
N LEU A 523 9.80 8.95 16.16
CA LEU A 523 8.64 9.25 15.31
C LEU A 523 8.75 10.66 14.71
N ASP A 524 8.75 10.79 13.39
CA ASP A 524 8.55 12.07 12.71
C ASP A 524 7.06 12.30 12.44
N ILE A 525 6.54 13.42 12.94
CA ILE A 525 5.12 13.75 12.93
C ILE A 525 4.59 13.88 11.49
N ASN A 526 5.41 14.33 10.54
CA ASN A 526 5.01 14.51 9.15
C ASN A 526 5.11 13.19 8.37
N ALA A 527 6.17 12.41 8.61
CA ALA A 527 6.31 11.06 8.07
C ALA A 527 5.16 10.15 8.54
N GLN A 528 4.81 10.14 9.83
CA GLN A 528 3.69 9.33 10.32
C GLN A 528 2.33 9.83 9.79
N LYS A 529 2.14 11.15 9.62
CA LYS A 529 0.95 11.70 8.94
C LYS A 529 0.87 11.31 7.46
N ALA A 530 2.01 11.19 6.77
CA ALA A 530 2.05 10.63 5.40
C ALA A 530 1.72 9.12 5.42
N ALA A 531 2.29 8.36 6.36
CA ALA A 531 2.03 6.92 6.50
C ALA A 531 0.54 6.63 6.74
N ASN A 532 -0.11 7.39 7.63
CA ASN A 532 -1.54 7.29 7.90
C ASN A 532 -2.37 7.65 6.65
N LYS A 533 -1.97 8.67 5.86
CA LYS A 533 -2.64 9.03 4.60
C LYS A 533 -2.55 7.92 3.56
N ALA A 534 -1.36 7.36 3.33
CA ALA A 534 -1.15 6.22 2.44
C ALA A 534 -2.00 5.02 2.87
N SER A 535 -2.01 4.73 4.17
CA SER A 535 -2.77 3.62 4.76
C SER A 535 -4.29 3.81 4.70
N SER A 536 -4.77 5.03 4.55
CA SER A 536 -6.20 5.35 4.42
C SER A 536 -6.77 5.23 3.00
N GLY A 537 -5.95 4.85 2.01
CA GLY A 537 -6.35 4.77 0.59
C GLY A 537 -6.61 6.12 -0.09
N LYS A 538 -6.49 7.25 0.63
CA LYS A 538 -6.82 8.60 0.13
C LYS A 538 -5.79 9.19 -0.85
N VAL A 539 -4.58 8.61 -0.92
CA VAL A 539 -3.46 9.11 -1.75
C VAL A 539 -2.79 8.03 -2.62
N VAL A 540 -2.99 6.75 -2.27
CA VAL A 540 -2.67 5.59 -3.10
C VAL A 540 -3.94 4.75 -3.17
N GLY A 541 -4.40 4.43 -4.39
CA GLY A 541 -5.58 3.60 -4.58
C GLY A 541 -5.35 2.19 -4.05
N LEU A 542 -6.08 1.79 -3.01
CA LEU A 542 -6.11 0.41 -2.52
C LEU A 542 -7.21 -0.38 -3.26
N THR A 543 -7.08 -1.69 -3.31
CA THR A 543 -8.12 -2.57 -3.87
C THR A 543 -9.35 -2.66 -2.94
N ASP A 544 -10.54 -2.72 -3.54
CA ASP A 544 -11.82 -3.03 -2.88
C ASP A 544 -11.84 -4.42 -2.20
N ASN A 545 -10.85 -5.27 -2.48
CA ASN A 545 -10.71 -6.56 -1.82
C ASN A 545 -10.41 -6.39 -0.32
N LYS A 546 -11.44 -6.53 0.52
CA LYS A 546 -11.36 -6.38 1.98
C LYS A 546 -10.49 -7.41 2.71
N TYR A 547 -9.94 -8.41 2.03
CA TYR A 547 -8.96 -9.33 2.60
C TYR A 547 -7.51 -8.91 2.32
N TYR A 548 -7.32 -7.97 1.38
CA TYR A 548 -6.00 -7.44 1.02
C TYR A 548 -5.55 -6.40 2.03
N GLN A 549 -4.33 -6.56 2.52
CA GLN A 549 -3.70 -5.77 3.57
C GLN A 549 -2.36 -5.21 3.13
N ILE A 550 -1.84 -4.26 3.91
CA ILE A 550 -0.54 -3.61 3.72
C ILE A 550 0.19 -3.53 5.06
N GLY A 551 1.51 -3.36 5.03
CA GLY A 551 2.32 -3.10 6.23
C GLY A 551 3.69 -2.56 5.81
N PHE A 552 4.14 -1.46 6.42
CA PHE A 552 5.40 -0.83 6.01
C PHE A 552 6.13 -0.10 7.12
N THR A 553 7.45 0.00 6.95
CA THR A 553 8.38 0.70 7.85
C THR A 553 9.17 1.74 7.07
N VAL A 554 9.24 2.97 7.60
CA VAL A 554 10.15 4.03 7.14
C VAL A 554 11.28 4.16 8.15
N LEU A 555 12.51 3.90 7.70
CA LEU A 555 13.71 3.83 8.54
C LEU A 555 14.79 4.79 8.03
N ASN A 556 15.47 5.49 8.94
CA ASN A 556 16.61 6.34 8.65
C ASN A 556 17.89 5.49 8.49
N ASN A 557 18.52 5.57 7.32
CA ASN A 557 19.63 4.69 6.94
C ASN A 557 20.86 4.85 7.84
N LYS A 558 21.10 6.07 8.32
CA LYS A 558 22.33 6.46 9.02
C LYS A 558 22.45 5.85 10.41
N ASN A 559 21.32 5.66 11.09
CA ASN A 559 21.27 5.26 12.50
C ASN A 559 20.32 4.09 12.82
N GLY A 560 19.42 3.69 11.92
CA GLY A 560 18.44 2.61 12.20
C GLY A 560 17.16 3.08 12.88
N GLU A 561 16.94 4.40 12.99
CA GLU A 561 15.72 4.94 13.60
C GLU A 561 14.49 4.70 12.72
N VAL A 562 13.47 4.06 13.27
CA VAL A 562 12.15 3.91 12.64
C VAL A 562 11.35 5.20 12.87
N ILE A 563 11.16 5.99 11.81
CA ILE A 563 10.53 7.32 11.90
C ILE A 563 9.02 7.31 11.61
N ALA A 564 8.52 6.29 10.91
CA ALA A 564 7.10 6.06 10.68
C ALA A 564 6.79 4.59 10.34
N VAL A 565 5.58 4.14 10.62
CA VAL A 565 5.10 2.76 10.36
C VAL A 565 3.66 2.73 9.86
N SER A 566 3.25 1.59 9.28
CA SER A 566 1.85 1.23 9.06
C SER A 566 1.56 -0.18 9.53
N ALA A 567 0.61 -0.32 10.47
CA ALA A 567 0.15 -1.60 11.02
C ALA A 567 -0.84 -2.34 10.09
N GLY A 568 -1.43 -1.61 9.15
CA GLY A 568 -2.52 -2.06 8.29
C GLY A 568 -3.15 -0.88 7.56
N ARG A 569 -4.02 -1.17 6.60
CA ARG A 569 -4.90 -0.16 5.99
C ARG A 569 -5.97 0.28 7.00
N THR A 570 -6.37 1.55 6.97
CA THR A 570 -7.25 2.15 8.00
C THR A 570 -8.70 2.33 7.55
N ASP A 571 -9.02 1.93 6.32
CA ASP A 571 -10.36 1.98 5.71
C ASP A 571 -11.24 0.78 6.10
N ILE A 572 -10.63 -0.34 6.51
CA ILE A 572 -11.31 -1.57 6.92
C ILE A 572 -10.69 -2.16 8.19
N LYS A 573 -11.45 -2.99 8.91
CA LYS A 573 -10.94 -3.82 10.01
C LYS A 573 -10.32 -5.12 9.46
N SER A 574 -9.43 -5.74 10.23
CA SER A 574 -8.90 -7.08 9.91
C SER A 574 -10.03 -8.09 9.72
N ALA A 575 -9.91 -8.98 8.73
CA ALA A 575 -11.01 -9.87 8.32
C ALA A 575 -11.33 -10.97 9.35
N ASP A 576 -10.38 -11.27 10.22
CA ASP A 576 -10.47 -12.19 11.36
C ASP A 576 -10.83 -11.49 12.69
N GLY A 577 -10.92 -10.16 12.68
CA GLY A 577 -11.21 -9.33 13.85
C GLY A 577 -10.01 -9.05 14.77
N GLN A 578 -8.80 -9.50 14.45
CA GLN A 578 -7.61 -9.30 15.29
C GLN A 578 -6.94 -7.93 15.08
N VAL A 579 -6.07 -7.55 16.02
CA VAL A 579 -5.20 -6.37 15.91
C VAL A 579 -3.82 -6.82 15.48
N HIS A 580 -3.45 -6.42 14.27
CA HIS A 580 -2.15 -6.73 13.64
C HIS A 580 -1.24 -5.49 13.60
N PHE A 581 0.07 -5.73 13.56
CA PHE A 581 1.14 -4.75 13.41
C PHE A 581 2.03 -5.13 12.23
N ARG A 582 1.47 -5.14 11.01
CA ARG A 582 2.08 -5.80 9.84
C ARG A 582 3.46 -5.27 9.42
N PHE A 583 3.87 -4.10 9.88
CA PHE A 583 5.26 -3.60 9.73
C PHE A 583 6.32 -4.41 10.52
N ARG A 584 5.90 -5.18 11.53
CA ARG A 584 6.75 -6.04 12.38
C ARG A 584 6.29 -7.50 12.43
N GLU A 585 5.27 -7.87 11.66
CA GLU A 585 4.89 -9.27 11.49
C GLU A 585 5.72 -9.91 10.36
N PRO A 586 6.11 -11.19 10.49
CA PRO A 586 6.91 -11.87 9.49
C PRO A 586 6.05 -12.38 8.32
N HIS A 587 6.45 -12.03 7.10
CA HIS A 587 5.87 -12.56 5.85
C HIS A 587 6.99 -13.16 4.96
N GLN A 588 6.67 -13.93 3.91
CA GLN A 588 7.71 -14.45 3.02
C GLN A 588 8.24 -13.31 2.12
N PRO A 589 9.54 -12.94 2.16
CA PRO A 589 10.07 -11.81 1.38
C PRO A 589 10.11 -12.09 -0.13
N GLY A 590 10.06 -13.37 -0.52
CA GLY A 590 10.18 -13.79 -1.91
C GLY A 590 11.45 -13.23 -2.57
N SER A 591 11.35 -12.88 -3.85
CA SER A 591 12.45 -12.30 -4.63
C SER A 591 13.08 -11.00 -4.08
N SER A 592 12.54 -10.38 -3.03
CA SER A 592 13.14 -9.20 -2.41
C SER A 592 14.36 -9.50 -1.54
N ILE A 593 14.58 -10.76 -1.12
CA ILE A 593 15.75 -11.12 -0.31
C ILE A 593 17.06 -11.24 -1.12
N LYS A 594 16.95 -11.41 -2.45
CA LYS A 594 18.07 -11.73 -3.35
C LYS A 594 19.27 -10.79 -3.28
N PRO A 595 19.10 -9.45 -3.22
CA PRO A 595 20.24 -8.54 -3.07
C PRO A 595 20.99 -8.75 -1.76
N ILE A 596 20.28 -9.17 -0.70
CA ILE A 596 20.81 -9.34 0.65
C ILE A 596 21.50 -10.70 0.81
N PHE A 597 20.90 -11.80 0.35
CA PHE A 597 21.45 -13.16 0.56
C PHE A 597 22.31 -13.69 -0.59
N ASP A 598 22.05 -13.29 -1.84
CA ASP A 598 22.82 -13.77 -2.98
C ASP A 598 23.89 -12.73 -3.37
N TYR A 599 23.46 -11.56 -3.81
CA TYR A 599 24.30 -10.70 -4.64
C TYR A 599 25.33 -9.92 -3.81
N ALA A 600 24.94 -9.22 -2.74
CA ALA A 600 25.87 -8.50 -1.87
C ALA A 600 26.98 -9.38 -1.26
N PRO A 601 26.68 -10.50 -0.56
CA PRO A 601 27.71 -11.37 -0.02
C PRO A 601 28.55 -12.06 -1.11
N SER A 602 28.05 -12.19 -2.35
CA SER A 602 28.87 -12.74 -3.44
C SER A 602 30.08 -11.88 -3.83
N PHE A 603 29.98 -10.56 -3.65
CA PHE A 603 31.11 -9.63 -3.87
C PHE A 603 32.17 -9.74 -2.78
N ASP A 604 31.76 -9.95 -1.53
CA ASP A 604 32.67 -10.07 -0.39
C ASP A 604 33.30 -11.45 -0.25
N LYS A 605 32.47 -12.51 -0.23
CA LYS A 605 32.90 -13.85 0.22
C LYS A 605 33.48 -14.73 -0.90
N ILE A 606 33.01 -14.55 -2.14
CA ILE A 606 33.40 -15.42 -3.28
C ILE A 606 33.91 -14.64 -4.52
N GLY A 607 34.06 -13.33 -4.39
CA GLY A 607 34.73 -12.46 -5.37
C GLY A 607 34.05 -12.38 -6.73
N TYR A 608 32.72 -12.33 -6.76
CA TYR A 608 31.97 -12.03 -7.98
C TYR A 608 32.16 -10.56 -8.42
N CYS A 609 31.86 -10.28 -9.69
CA CYS A 609 31.91 -8.93 -10.27
C CYS A 609 30.53 -8.52 -10.83
N THR A 610 30.20 -7.22 -10.86
CA THR A 610 28.87 -6.76 -11.34
C THR A 610 28.66 -7.02 -12.84
N SER A 611 29.75 -7.23 -13.58
CA SER A 611 29.73 -7.66 -14.99
C SER A 611 29.59 -9.17 -15.20
N ARG A 612 29.42 -9.96 -14.13
CA ARG A 612 29.27 -11.42 -14.20
C ARG A 612 28.09 -11.79 -15.11
N VAL A 613 28.29 -12.88 -15.85
CA VAL A 613 27.26 -13.50 -16.67
C VAL A 613 26.96 -14.90 -16.13
N PHE A 614 25.66 -15.16 -15.94
CA PHE A 614 25.12 -16.46 -15.53
C PHE A 614 24.56 -17.20 -16.74
N VAL A 615 24.38 -18.52 -16.61
CA VAL A 615 23.58 -19.32 -17.54
C VAL A 615 22.26 -19.63 -16.84
N ASP A 616 21.23 -18.87 -17.18
CA ASP A 616 19.84 -19.09 -16.77
C ASP A 616 19.26 -20.25 -17.57
N LYS A 617 18.98 -21.35 -16.85
CA LYS A 617 18.52 -22.65 -17.37
C LYS A 617 17.81 -23.42 -16.25
N ALA A 618 17.08 -24.47 -16.61
CA ALA A 618 16.56 -25.42 -15.63
C ALA A 618 17.69 -25.97 -14.72
N ILE A 619 17.47 -25.88 -13.41
CA ILE A 619 18.30 -26.45 -12.35
C ILE A 619 17.38 -27.02 -11.27
N SER A 620 17.82 -28.10 -10.61
CA SER A 620 17.02 -28.84 -9.63
C SER A 620 17.88 -29.22 -8.43
N PHE A 621 17.32 -29.11 -7.22
CA PHE A 621 17.95 -29.48 -5.97
C PHE A 621 17.05 -30.51 -5.26
N GLY A 622 17.41 -31.80 -5.37
CA GLY A 622 16.50 -32.89 -4.99
C GLY A 622 15.21 -32.83 -5.82
N ASN A 623 14.07 -32.72 -5.13
CA ASN A 623 12.76 -32.61 -5.76
C ASN A 623 12.37 -31.17 -6.16
N TRP A 624 13.10 -30.15 -5.69
CA TRP A 624 12.80 -28.75 -6.00
C TRP A 624 13.35 -28.37 -7.38
N ASN A 625 12.46 -27.95 -8.29
CA ASN A 625 12.82 -27.45 -9.62
C ASN A 625 12.76 -25.91 -9.62
N VAL A 626 13.87 -25.25 -9.94
CA VAL A 626 13.93 -23.78 -9.91
C VAL A 626 13.42 -23.21 -11.23
N ILE A 627 12.19 -22.67 -11.19
CA ILE A 627 11.51 -22.06 -12.33
C ILE A 627 11.53 -20.53 -12.16
N ASN A 628 11.74 -19.75 -13.22
CA ASN A 628 11.57 -18.29 -13.18
C ASN A 628 10.09 -17.90 -13.24
N ALA A 629 9.71 -16.74 -12.70
CA ALA A 629 8.30 -16.30 -12.63
C ALA A 629 7.55 -16.27 -13.98
N ASN A 630 8.25 -16.15 -15.11
CA ASN A 630 7.69 -16.19 -16.46
C ASN A 630 7.70 -17.62 -17.10
N GLY A 631 7.92 -18.66 -16.30
CA GLY A 631 8.02 -20.06 -16.73
C GLY A 631 9.21 -20.40 -17.64
N SER A 632 10.09 -19.44 -17.92
CA SER A 632 11.02 -19.48 -19.04
C SER A 632 12.48 -19.24 -18.63
N TYR A 633 13.43 -19.75 -19.40
CA TYR A 633 14.87 -19.55 -19.18
C TYR A 633 15.49 -18.71 -20.30
N ASN A 634 16.40 -17.81 -19.94
CA ASN A 634 16.93 -16.75 -20.80
C ASN A 634 18.33 -17.06 -21.39
N GLY A 635 18.95 -18.20 -21.06
CA GLY A 635 20.31 -18.51 -21.49
C GLY A 635 21.33 -17.62 -20.81
N LYS A 636 22.17 -16.89 -21.55
CA LYS A 636 23.18 -16.01 -20.94
C LYS A 636 22.52 -14.72 -20.43
N VAL A 637 22.62 -14.44 -19.13
CA VAL A 637 22.11 -13.19 -18.52
C VAL A 637 23.19 -12.49 -17.70
N SER A 638 23.23 -11.16 -17.74
CA SER A 638 24.11 -10.37 -16.86
C SER A 638 23.53 -10.31 -15.45
N MET A 639 24.37 -10.04 -14.45
CA MET A 639 23.91 -9.79 -13.08
C MET A 639 22.94 -8.60 -13.00
N GLU A 640 23.17 -7.54 -13.79
CA GLU A 640 22.24 -6.40 -13.96
C GLU A 640 20.83 -6.87 -14.38
N ARG A 641 20.73 -7.69 -15.44
CA ARG A 641 19.45 -8.23 -15.90
C ARG A 641 18.84 -9.23 -14.92
N ALA A 642 19.65 -10.06 -14.26
CA ALA A 642 19.19 -11.02 -13.27
C ALA A 642 18.54 -10.34 -12.04
N ILE A 643 19.08 -9.20 -11.61
CA ILE A 643 18.50 -8.38 -10.53
C ILE A 643 17.28 -7.60 -11.03
N ALA A 644 17.40 -6.91 -12.17
CA ALA A 644 16.33 -6.07 -12.71
C ALA A 644 15.07 -6.87 -13.09
N GLN A 645 15.22 -8.02 -13.75
CA GLN A 645 14.15 -8.95 -14.13
C GLN A 645 13.91 -10.03 -13.06
N SER A 646 14.55 -9.92 -11.89
CA SER A 646 14.29 -10.72 -10.70
C SER A 646 14.37 -12.26 -10.91
N LEU A 647 15.26 -12.72 -11.78
CA LEU A 647 15.36 -14.13 -12.18
C LEU A 647 15.69 -15.04 -10.98
N ASN A 648 15.14 -16.25 -10.97
CA ASN A 648 15.32 -17.23 -9.89
C ASN A 648 16.62 -18.03 -10.08
N THR A 649 16.86 -18.63 -11.24
CA THR A 649 18.01 -19.54 -11.40
C THR A 649 19.40 -18.88 -11.20
N PRO A 650 19.64 -17.60 -11.55
CA PRO A 650 20.92 -16.92 -11.25
C PRO A 650 21.11 -16.61 -9.76
N ALA A 651 20.03 -16.37 -9.02
CA ALA A 651 20.03 -16.18 -7.58
C ALA A 651 20.40 -17.49 -6.87
N VAL A 652 19.69 -18.59 -7.16
CA VAL A 652 20.01 -19.92 -6.59
C VAL A 652 21.44 -20.35 -6.94
N GLN A 653 21.91 -20.13 -8.19
CA GLN A 653 23.31 -20.39 -8.58
C GLN A 653 24.35 -19.53 -7.84
N THR A 654 23.94 -18.38 -7.29
CA THR A 654 24.83 -17.51 -6.49
C THR A 654 24.84 -17.95 -5.03
N PHE A 655 23.68 -18.30 -4.47
CA PHE A 655 23.56 -18.82 -3.11
C PHE A 655 24.19 -20.20 -2.94
N ASP A 656 23.96 -21.13 -3.87
CA ASP A 656 24.65 -22.41 -3.94
C ASP A 656 26.19 -22.22 -3.98
N ALA A 657 26.68 -21.26 -4.77
CA ALA A 657 28.10 -20.94 -4.83
C ALA A 657 28.64 -20.28 -3.55
N LEU A 658 27.80 -19.60 -2.75
CA LEU A 658 28.15 -19.12 -1.41
C LEU A 658 28.20 -20.30 -0.43
N LEU A 659 27.13 -21.09 -0.32
CA LEU A 659 27.03 -22.23 0.60
C LEU A 659 28.18 -23.25 0.37
N ASN A 660 28.50 -23.59 -0.88
CA ASN A 660 29.59 -24.52 -1.20
C ASN A 660 31.01 -23.96 -1.00
N ARG A 661 31.21 -22.63 -0.96
CA ARG A 661 32.55 -22.00 -0.83
C ARG A 661 32.81 -21.37 0.54
N VAL A 662 31.75 -21.09 1.30
CA VAL A 662 31.77 -20.29 2.54
C VAL A 662 31.15 -21.08 3.71
N GLY A 663 30.21 -21.99 3.42
CA GLY A 663 29.51 -22.83 4.40
C GLY A 663 28.24 -22.18 4.95
N TYR A 664 27.33 -23.03 5.45
CA TYR A 664 26.08 -22.59 6.07
C TYR A 664 26.34 -21.72 7.31
N ASP A 665 27.22 -22.12 8.23
CA ASP A 665 27.44 -21.42 9.51
C ASP A 665 27.80 -19.93 9.36
N GLU A 666 28.60 -19.57 8.35
CA GLU A 666 28.96 -18.17 8.08
C GLU A 666 27.83 -17.41 7.37
N MET A 667 27.01 -18.07 6.54
CA MET A 667 25.81 -17.45 5.94
C MET A 667 24.70 -17.26 6.99
N ILE A 668 24.55 -18.20 7.93
CA ILE A 668 23.68 -18.09 9.12
C ILE A 668 24.18 -16.95 10.02
N SER A 669 25.50 -16.85 10.24
CA SER A 669 26.11 -15.74 10.99
C SER A 669 25.89 -14.40 10.28
N TYR A 670 26.00 -14.36 8.96
CA TYR A 670 25.72 -13.19 8.14
C TYR A 670 24.25 -12.74 8.23
N ALA A 671 23.29 -13.66 8.09
CA ALA A 671 21.86 -13.34 8.23
C ALA A 671 21.53 -12.72 9.60
N LYS A 672 22.10 -13.24 10.69
CA LYS A 672 21.95 -12.66 12.04
C LYS A 672 22.60 -11.28 12.17
N LYS A 673 23.75 -11.05 11.53
CA LYS A 673 24.41 -9.72 11.47
C LYS A 673 23.69 -8.71 10.54
N MET A 674 22.81 -9.20 9.66
CA MET A 674 21.89 -8.40 8.84
C MET A 674 20.55 -8.12 9.54
N GLY A 675 20.35 -8.61 10.78
CA GLY A 675 19.19 -8.30 11.61
C GLY A 675 17.98 -9.24 11.48
N PHE A 676 18.09 -10.34 10.73
CA PHE A 676 17.00 -11.33 10.65
C PHE A 676 16.90 -12.18 11.91
N ASP A 677 15.69 -12.61 12.26
CA ASP A 677 15.40 -13.47 13.40
C ASP A 677 16.39 -14.65 13.58
N PRO A 678 16.89 -14.92 14.80
CA PRO A 678 17.91 -15.95 15.02
C PRO A 678 17.49 -17.39 14.72
N ASP A 679 16.21 -17.75 14.76
CA ASP A 679 15.74 -19.10 14.43
C ASP A 679 15.36 -19.22 12.94
N VAL A 680 14.80 -18.19 12.30
CA VAL A 680 14.70 -18.10 10.83
C VAL A 680 16.10 -18.24 10.22
N ALA A 681 17.06 -17.42 10.65
CA ALA A 681 18.42 -17.47 10.15
C ALA A 681 19.09 -18.84 10.39
N LYS A 682 18.70 -19.60 11.43
CA LYS A 682 19.22 -20.94 11.75
C LYS A 682 18.57 -22.04 10.89
N ASN A 683 17.34 -21.83 10.41
CA ASN A 683 16.60 -22.75 9.55
C ASN A 683 16.87 -22.53 8.05
N MET A 684 18.01 -21.89 7.72
CA MET A 684 18.44 -21.56 6.36
C MET A 684 18.60 -22.81 5.47
N ASP A 685 17.87 -22.84 4.35
CA ASP A 685 18.04 -23.83 3.28
C ASP A 685 18.24 -23.16 1.90
N ILE A 686 18.51 -23.93 0.85
CA ILE A 686 18.83 -23.42 -0.49
C ILE A 686 17.73 -22.51 -1.08
N GLN A 687 16.48 -22.68 -0.69
CA GLN A 687 15.32 -21.89 -1.15
C GLN A 687 15.26 -20.47 -0.56
N TYR A 688 16.07 -20.18 0.47
CA TYR A 688 16.23 -18.82 1.02
C TYR A 688 16.72 -17.83 -0.05
N SER A 689 17.44 -18.32 -1.08
CA SER A 689 17.86 -17.56 -2.27
C SER A 689 16.72 -17.02 -3.15
N ILE A 690 15.48 -17.44 -2.93
CA ILE A 690 14.30 -16.82 -3.57
C ILE A 690 13.25 -16.37 -2.55
N GLY A 691 13.59 -16.35 -1.25
CA GLY A 691 12.70 -15.95 -0.16
C GLY A 691 11.51 -16.88 0.05
N ALA A 692 11.71 -18.18 -0.21
CA ALA A 692 10.72 -19.26 -0.04
C ALA A 692 11.13 -20.21 1.10
N SER A 693 10.41 -21.33 1.26
CA SER A 693 10.55 -22.26 2.40
C SER A 693 10.32 -21.52 3.72
N GLY A 694 11.09 -21.82 4.77
CA GLY A 694 11.02 -21.14 6.06
C GLY A 694 11.58 -19.71 6.09
N MET A 695 11.99 -19.11 4.96
CA MET A 695 12.50 -17.74 4.95
C MET A 695 11.36 -16.75 5.19
N MET A 696 11.41 -16.06 6.32
CA MET A 696 10.41 -15.09 6.77
C MET A 696 11.11 -13.79 7.17
N ALA A 697 10.50 -12.64 6.91
CA ALA A 697 10.98 -11.35 7.39
C ALA A 697 9.82 -10.36 7.52
N SER A 698 9.93 -9.46 8.49
CA SER A 698 9.05 -8.31 8.62
C SER A 698 9.50 -7.13 7.77
N PRO A 699 8.60 -6.17 7.43
CA PRO A 699 8.99 -4.90 6.82
C PRO A 699 10.06 -4.13 7.60
N THR A 700 10.11 -4.26 8.93
CA THR A 700 11.15 -3.64 9.76
C THR A 700 12.51 -4.29 9.59
N GLU A 701 12.60 -5.63 9.58
CA GLU A 701 13.86 -6.33 9.27
C GLU A 701 14.32 -6.03 7.84
N MET A 702 13.40 -6.07 6.87
CA MET A 702 13.70 -5.77 5.47
C MET A 702 14.17 -4.32 5.28
N ALA A 703 13.60 -3.35 5.99
CA ALA A 703 14.05 -1.96 5.97
C ALA A 703 15.47 -1.81 6.54
N ALA A 704 15.79 -2.46 7.67
CA ALA A 704 17.14 -2.42 8.25
C ALA A 704 18.19 -3.13 7.37
N ALA A 705 17.82 -4.28 6.78
CA ALA A 705 18.67 -5.02 5.85
C ALA A 705 18.99 -4.23 4.57
N TYR A 706 18.02 -3.47 4.03
CA TYR A 706 18.26 -2.60 2.87
C TYR A 706 18.98 -1.29 3.23
N ALA A 707 18.69 -0.69 4.39
CA ALA A 707 19.44 0.45 4.91
C ALA A 707 20.93 0.14 5.11
N THR A 708 21.28 -1.12 5.38
CA THR A 708 22.67 -1.60 5.42
C THR A 708 23.39 -1.41 4.08
N LEU A 709 22.70 -1.56 2.94
CA LEU A 709 23.26 -1.28 1.62
C LEU A 709 23.47 0.22 1.40
N ALA A 710 22.52 1.05 1.84
CA ALA A 710 22.63 2.51 1.78
C ALA A 710 23.79 3.05 2.64
N ASN A 711 23.92 2.55 3.87
CA ASN A 711 24.87 3.00 4.89
C ASN A 711 26.24 2.30 4.77
N GLY A 712 26.72 2.05 3.55
CA GLY A 712 28.07 1.55 3.27
C GLY A 712 28.38 0.17 3.87
N GLY A 713 27.39 -0.70 4.00
CA GLY A 713 27.52 -2.05 4.58
C GLY A 713 27.38 -2.10 6.09
N THR A 714 27.04 -0.98 6.73
CA THR A 714 26.85 -0.86 8.18
C THR A 714 25.40 -1.15 8.55
N TYR A 715 25.15 -2.26 9.24
CA TYR A 715 23.85 -2.56 9.83
C TYR A 715 23.68 -1.77 11.13
N ASN A 716 22.52 -1.15 11.30
CA ASN A 716 22.05 -0.62 12.56
C ASN A 716 20.73 -1.29 12.92
N GLU A 717 20.59 -1.69 14.18
CA GLU A 717 19.37 -2.24 14.74
C GLU A 717 18.19 -1.26 14.60
N ALA A 718 17.08 -1.76 14.06
CA ALA A 718 15.84 -0.99 13.97
C ALA A 718 15.32 -0.67 15.38
N HIS A 719 15.07 0.61 15.66
CA HIS A 719 14.59 1.06 16.96
C HIS A 719 13.65 2.27 16.85
N MET A 720 12.68 2.34 17.75
CA MET A 720 11.74 3.44 17.91
C MET A 720 12.13 4.34 19.08
N VAL A 721 12.69 3.77 20.15
CA VAL A 721 13.02 4.49 21.38
C VAL A 721 14.44 5.05 21.33
N ARG A 722 14.61 6.34 21.64
CA ARG A 722 15.90 7.03 21.77
C ARG A 722 16.36 7.14 23.23
N LYS A 723 15.44 7.44 24.15
CA LYS A 723 15.73 7.71 25.57
C LYS A 723 14.50 7.47 26.44
N ILE A 724 14.71 6.87 27.60
CA ILE A 724 13.73 6.70 28.68
C ILE A 724 14.20 7.53 29.88
N VAL A 725 13.30 8.28 30.51
CA VAL A 725 13.52 8.94 31.81
C VAL A 725 12.45 8.46 32.77
N TYR A 726 12.81 7.83 33.88
CA TYR A 726 11.83 7.36 34.86
C TYR A 726 11.25 8.58 35.60
N LYS A 727 9.95 8.57 35.92
CA LYS A 727 9.32 9.66 36.70
C LYS A 727 9.62 9.54 38.20
N ASN A 728 9.68 8.30 38.70
CA ASN A 728 9.80 7.98 40.14
C ASN A 728 11.25 7.68 40.58
N GLU A 729 12.22 7.66 39.66
CA GLU A 729 13.64 7.41 39.92
C GLU A 729 14.48 8.48 39.19
N ASP A 730 15.56 9.00 39.80
CA ASP A 730 16.54 9.85 39.09
C ASP A 730 17.42 9.00 38.16
N LYS A 731 16.82 8.58 37.04
CA LYS A 731 17.32 7.51 36.18
C LYS A 731 16.92 7.79 34.74
N THR A 732 17.95 7.89 33.89
CA THR A 732 17.80 8.04 32.45
C THR A 732 18.54 6.92 31.74
N ILE A 733 17.84 6.19 30.87
CA ILE A 733 18.42 5.21 29.95
C ILE A 733 18.45 5.84 28.56
N LYS A 734 19.62 5.87 27.92
CA LYS A 734 19.70 6.07 26.46
C LYS A 734 19.57 4.71 25.78
N ALA A 735 18.88 4.66 24.65
CA ALA A 735 18.70 3.42 23.94
C ALA A 735 20.02 2.80 23.51
N LYS A 736 20.09 1.46 23.55
CA LYS A 736 21.22 0.69 23.05
C LYS A 736 20.83 0.19 21.66
N VAL A 737 21.61 0.59 20.66
CA VAL A 737 21.46 0.18 19.26
C VAL A 737 22.63 -0.73 18.93
N GLN A 738 22.38 -1.93 18.45
CA GLN A 738 23.42 -2.81 17.94
C GLN A 738 23.83 -2.38 16.53
N THR A 739 25.11 -2.07 16.36
CA THR A 739 25.70 -1.68 15.07
C THR A 739 26.75 -2.71 14.66
N HIS A 740 26.64 -3.21 13.44
CA HIS A 740 27.49 -4.27 12.89
C HIS A 740 27.94 -3.94 11.46
N GLN A 741 29.02 -4.58 10.99
CA GLN A 741 29.51 -4.44 9.61
C GLN A 741 29.42 -5.80 8.88
N PRO A 742 28.21 -6.28 8.52
CA PRO A 742 28.03 -7.55 7.81
C PRO A 742 28.59 -7.54 6.38
N LEU A 743 28.65 -6.37 5.73
CA LEU A 743 29.13 -6.17 4.37
C LEU A 743 30.25 -5.13 4.33
N SER A 744 31.16 -5.27 3.37
CA SER A 744 32.10 -4.20 3.05
C SER A 744 31.40 -3.02 2.34
N PRO A 745 31.92 -1.79 2.45
CA PRO A 745 31.42 -0.66 1.68
C PRO A 745 31.40 -0.93 0.17
N GLN A 746 32.38 -1.68 -0.34
CA GLN A 746 32.46 -2.01 -1.77
C GLN A 746 31.31 -2.95 -2.19
N ALA A 747 30.99 -3.97 -1.38
CA ALA A 747 29.89 -4.89 -1.67
C ALA A 747 28.52 -4.21 -1.56
N ALA A 748 28.34 -3.33 -0.56
CA ALA A 748 27.15 -2.50 -0.41
C ALA A 748 26.96 -1.60 -1.65
N TYR A 749 27.97 -0.79 -2.01
CA TYR A 749 27.93 0.09 -3.18
C TYR A 749 27.73 -0.67 -4.51
N MET A 750 28.42 -1.80 -4.72
CA MET A 750 28.25 -2.62 -5.92
C MET A 750 26.84 -3.21 -6.04
N THR A 751 26.19 -3.50 -4.91
CA THR A 751 24.78 -3.90 -4.88
C THR A 751 23.85 -2.72 -5.17
N SER A 752 24.10 -1.55 -4.57
CA SER A 752 23.31 -0.35 -4.81
C SER A 752 23.39 0.13 -6.27
N ASP A 753 24.55 0.12 -6.93
CA ASP A 753 24.65 0.43 -8.38
C ASP A 753 23.75 -0.50 -9.22
N LEU A 754 23.68 -1.79 -8.88
CA LEU A 754 22.80 -2.75 -9.56
C LEU A 754 21.31 -2.52 -9.24
N LEU A 755 20.97 -2.08 -8.02
CA LEU A 755 19.60 -1.74 -7.62
C LEU A 755 19.13 -0.39 -8.16
N TYR A 756 20.05 0.55 -8.45
CA TYR A 756 19.78 1.75 -9.24
C TYR A 756 19.50 1.38 -10.69
N ARG A 757 20.31 0.50 -11.29
CA ARG A 757 20.10 -0.04 -12.65
C ARG A 757 18.81 -0.84 -12.78
N ALA A 758 18.31 -1.45 -11.71
CA ALA A 758 17.01 -2.12 -11.72
C ALA A 758 15.84 -1.15 -11.99
N ILE A 759 15.99 0.14 -11.67
CA ILE A 759 15.01 1.20 -11.90
C ILE A 759 15.33 2.01 -13.16
N PHE A 760 16.59 2.45 -13.32
CA PHE A 760 17.01 3.41 -14.35
C PHE A 760 17.91 2.82 -15.46
N GLY A 761 18.26 1.54 -15.37
CA GLY A 761 19.16 0.86 -16.30
C GLY A 761 18.46 0.35 -17.57
N LYS A 762 19.25 -0.27 -18.45
CA LYS A 762 18.78 -0.79 -19.76
C LYS A 762 17.81 -1.97 -19.69
N ASP A 763 17.79 -2.69 -18.56
CA ASP A 763 16.92 -3.85 -18.31
C ASP A 763 15.72 -3.52 -17.38
N SER A 764 15.39 -2.23 -17.23
CA SER A 764 14.24 -1.71 -16.47
C SER A 764 12.87 -2.03 -17.12
N GLY A 765 11.77 -1.53 -16.55
CA GLY A 765 10.39 -1.76 -17.01
C GLY A 765 9.77 -3.06 -16.48
N TRP A 766 10.53 -4.15 -16.46
CA TRP A 766 10.05 -5.50 -16.10
C TRP A 766 9.54 -5.67 -14.67
N ASN A 767 9.91 -4.76 -13.77
CA ASN A 767 9.62 -4.81 -12.33
C ASN A 767 8.66 -3.70 -11.87
N LEU A 768 8.01 -3.00 -12.82
CA LEU A 768 7.11 -1.86 -12.62
C LEU A 768 7.71 -0.62 -11.92
N MET A 769 8.88 -0.69 -11.29
CA MET A 769 9.48 0.42 -10.53
C MET A 769 9.76 1.65 -11.39
N SER A 770 10.14 1.48 -12.66
CA SER A 770 10.36 2.59 -13.59
C SER A 770 9.07 3.29 -14.03
N HIS A 771 7.89 2.66 -13.88
CA HIS A 771 6.59 3.29 -14.18
C HIS A 771 6.13 4.25 -13.08
N LEU A 772 6.73 4.16 -11.88
CA LEU A 772 6.44 5.08 -10.76
C LEU A 772 6.92 6.51 -11.03
N GLY A 773 7.79 6.75 -12.01
CA GLY A 773 8.24 8.10 -12.34
C GLY A 773 9.17 8.73 -11.30
N PHE A 774 10.04 7.93 -10.66
CA PHE A 774 11.17 8.45 -9.89
C PHE A 774 12.10 9.30 -10.79
N GLY A 775 12.72 10.34 -10.22
CA GLY A 775 13.63 11.21 -10.98
C GLY A 775 14.01 12.54 -10.33
N ALA A 776 13.29 12.99 -9.30
CA ALA A 776 13.65 14.20 -8.54
C ALA A 776 14.91 14.01 -7.67
N TYR A 777 15.18 12.78 -7.24
CA TYR A 777 16.32 12.36 -6.44
C TYR A 777 16.69 10.90 -6.79
N PRO A 778 17.92 10.43 -6.49
CA PRO A 778 18.32 9.05 -6.71
C PRO A 778 17.52 8.07 -5.87
N VAL A 779 17.00 7.01 -6.51
CA VAL A 779 16.28 5.93 -5.84
C VAL A 779 16.90 4.59 -6.22
N TYR A 780 16.95 3.71 -5.24
CA TYR A 780 17.39 2.33 -5.32
C TYR A 780 16.22 1.45 -4.92
N GLY A 781 16.11 0.21 -5.41
CA GLY A 781 15.03 -0.66 -4.93
C GLY A 781 14.94 -2.05 -5.55
N LYS A 782 14.05 -2.86 -4.97
CA LYS A 782 13.77 -4.23 -5.39
C LYS A 782 12.33 -4.64 -5.07
N THR A 783 11.75 -5.44 -5.97
CA THR A 783 10.47 -6.12 -5.80
C THR A 783 10.60 -7.52 -5.16
N GLY A 784 9.56 -7.98 -4.49
CA GLY A 784 9.40 -9.37 -4.07
C GLY A 784 8.00 -9.88 -4.36
N THR A 785 7.89 -11.20 -4.49
CA THR A 785 6.62 -11.91 -4.68
C THR A 785 6.78 -13.29 -4.08
N SER A 786 5.78 -13.75 -3.31
CA SER A 786 5.67 -15.13 -2.80
C SER A 786 4.37 -15.77 -3.33
N ASP A 787 4.34 -17.09 -3.31
CA ASP A 787 3.13 -17.89 -3.54
C ASP A 787 2.69 -18.56 -2.23
N TRP A 788 1.39 -18.85 -2.12
CA TRP A 788 0.86 -19.83 -1.16
C TRP A 788 1.45 -21.22 -1.43
N ALA A 789 1.29 -22.14 -0.47
CA ALA A 789 1.61 -23.56 -0.66
C ALA A 789 0.78 -24.23 -1.77
N ASP A 790 1.20 -25.42 -2.23
CA ASP A 790 0.72 -26.13 -3.42
C ASP A 790 -0.82 -26.23 -3.62
N ASP A 791 -1.63 -26.10 -2.56
CA ASP A 791 -3.10 -26.13 -2.64
C ASP A 791 -3.76 -24.75 -2.87
N ALA A 792 -2.95 -23.72 -3.14
CA ALA A 792 -3.33 -22.32 -3.36
C ALA A 792 -4.56 -22.06 -4.24
N TRP A 793 -4.83 -22.95 -5.21
CA TRP A 793 -5.95 -22.76 -6.15
C TRP A 793 -7.32 -22.71 -5.46
N LYS A 794 -7.45 -23.24 -4.23
CA LYS A 794 -8.65 -23.10 -3.37
C LYS A 794 -8.92 -21.65 -2.93
N TYR A 795 -7.92 -20.77 -3.02
CA TYR A 795 -7.97 -19.32 -2.77
C TYR A 795 -8.16 -18.48 -4.05
N GLY A 796 -8.14 -19.11 -5.22
CA GLY A 796 -8.32 -18.49 -6.54
C GLY A 796 -7.04 -18.25 -7.34
N GLY A 797 -5.85 -18.41 -6.75
CA GLY A 797 -4.56 -18.25 -7.44
C GLY A 797 -3.36 -18.43 -6.50
N PRO A 798 -2.13 -18.53 -7.05
CA PRO A 798 -0.94 -18.87 -6.28
C PRO A 798 -0.40 -17.71 -5.44
N MET A 799 -0.29 -16.50 -6.01
CA MET A 799 0.45 -15.39 -5.39
C MET A 799 -0.16 -14.90 -4.08
N LYS A 800 0.66 -14.77 -3.03
CA LYS A 800 0.26 -14.41 -1.66
C LYS A 800 0.72 -13.01 -1.26
N ASP A 801 2.04 -12.79 -1.25
CA ASP A 801 2.67 -11.56 -0.79
C ASP A 801 3.32 -10.82 -1.97
N GLU A 802 3.13 -9.50 -2.04
CA GLU A 802 3.89 -8.56 -2.85
C GLU A 802 4.78 -7.73 -1.92
N TRP A 803 5.99 -7.43 -2.39
CA TRP A 803 6.90 -6.54 -1.69
C TRP A 803 7.47 -5.50 -2.64
N MET A 804 7.65 -4.29 -2.14
CA MET A 804 8.64 -3.38 -2.71
C MET A 804 9.45 -2.73 -1.59
N ILE A 805 10.77 -2.71 -1.75
CA ILE A 805 11.67 -1.94 -0.91
C ILE A 805 12.36 -0.90 -1.79
N ASN A 806 12.26 0.36 -1.41
CA ASN A 806 12.95 1.48 -2.06
C ASN A 806 13.74 2.29 -1.03
N TYR A 807 14.88 2.84 -1.45
CA TYR A 807 15.71 3.67 -0.60
C TYR A 807 16.42 4.79 -1.36
N THR A 808 16.82 5.82 -0.62
CA THR A 808 17.71 6.92 -1.05
C THR A 808 19.02 6.83 -0.26
N SER A 809 19.84 7.88 -0.24
CA SER A 809 20.94 7.97 0.74
C SER A 809 20.41 8.05 2.18
N GLU A 810 19.31 8.76 2.43
CA GLU A 810 18.85 9.12 3.77
C GLU A 810 17.86 8.10 4.40
N TYR A 811 16.93 7.56 3.60
CA TYR A 811 15.85 6.70 4.10
C TYR A 811 15.69 5.40 3.30
N THR A 812 15.18 4.37 3.97
CA THR A 812 14.67 3.12 3.38
C THR A 812 13.20 2.96 3.75
N ILE A 813 12.40 2.52 2.78
CA ILE A 813 11.00 2.16 2.95
C ILE A 813 10.81 0.75 2.42
N ALA A 814 10.39 -0.15 3.30
CA ALA A 814 9.98 -1.50 2.94
C ALA A 814 8.47 -1.63 3.14
N THR A 815 7.75 -1.98 2.08
CA THR A 815 6.30 -2.24 2.11
C THR A 815 6.03 -3.68 1.70
N TRP A 816 5.35 -4.41 2.58
CA TRP A 816 4.63 -5.64 2.26
C TRP A 816 3.17 -5.29 1.94
N SER A 817 2.57 -6.06 1.04
CA SER A 817 1.12 -6.10 0.86
C SER A 817 0.66 -7.46 0.35
N GLY A 818 -0.50 -7.93 0.79
CA GLY A 818 -0.94 -9.30 0.53
C GLY A 818 -2.11 -9.71 1.41
N PHE A 819 -2.11 -10.98 1.82
CA PHE A 819 -3.22 -11.59 2.57
C PHE A 819 -2.70 -12.31 3.82
N ASP A 820 -3.27 -11.99 4.98
CA ASP A 820 -2.89 -12.62 6.26
C ASP A 820 -3.19 -14.12 6.24
N SER A 821 -4.42 -14.47 5.85
CA SER A 821 -4.94 -15.83 5.77
C SER A 821 -5.57 -16.10 4.40
N GLY A 822 -5.33 -17.31 3.88
CA GLY A 822 -6.02 -17.80 2.69
C GLY A 822 -7.38 -18.35 3.10
N ILE A 823 -8.45 -17.87 2.48
CA ILE A 823 -9.84 -18.23 2.81
C ILE A 823 -10.46 -18.93 1.60
N GLU A 824 -10.84 -20.19 1.77
CA GLU A 824 -11.37 -21.02 0.69
C GLU A 824 -12.62 -20.41 0.05
N GLY A 825 -12.64 -20.37 -1.29
CA GLY A 825 -13.75 -19.76 -2.04
C GLY A 825 -13.87 -18.23 -1.89
N LYS A 826 -12.83 -17.54 -1.40
CA LYS A 826 -12.67 -16.08 -1.43
C LYS A 826 -11.40 -15.71 -2.19
N PRO A 827 -11.37 -14.58 -2.93
CA PRO A 827 -10.19 -14.13 -3.65
C PRO A 827 -9.12 -13.64 -2.66
N THR A 828 -8.34 -14.57 -2.13
CA THR A 828 -7.28 -14.33 -1.15
C THR A 828 -5.91 -14.57 -1.77
N TYR A 829 -5.76 -14.06 -3.00
CA TYR A 829 -4.57 -14.16 -3.84
C TYR A 829 -4.37 -12.82 -4.58
N ILE A 830 -3.14 -12.55 -4.97
CA ILE A 830 -2.79 -11.37 -5.77
C ILE A 830 -3.09 -11.68 -7.24
N SER A 831 -4.08 -11.00 -7.79
CA SER A 831 -4.40 -11.08 -9.21
C SER A 831 -3.41 -10.25 -10.06
N GLU A 832 -3.37 -10.51 -11.36
CA GLU A 832 -2.61 -9.70 -12.32
C GLU A 832 -3.05 -8.22 -12.31
N GLU A 833 -4.30 -7.93 -11.94
CA GLU A 833 -4.80 -6.56 -11.74
C GLU A 833 -4.18 -5.90 -10.49
N ILE A 834 -4.16 -6.59 -9.35
CA ILE A 834 -3.55 -6.07 -8.10
C ILE A 834 -2.03 -5.87 -8.29
N LEU A 835 -1.35 -6.83 -8.92
CA LEU A 835 0.08 -6.73 -9.22
C LEU A 835 0.40 -5.55 -10.15
N ASN A 836 -0.38 -5.36 -11.22
CA ASN A 836 -0.17 -4.24 -12.14
C ASN A 836 -0.56 -2.88 -11.53
N ALA A 837 -1.42 -2.86 -10.51
CA ALA A 837 -1.69 -1.65 -9.73
C ALA A 837 -0.46 -1.18 -8.92
N ASN A 838 0.47 -2.08 -8.58
CA ASN A 838 1.75 -1.78 -7.93
C ASN A 838 1.58 -0.92 -6.65
N ILE A 839 0.65 -1.34 -5.79
CA ILE A 839 0.28 -0.66 -4.54
C ILE A 839 1.51 -0.38 -3.65
N PRO A 840 2.41 -1.35 -3.36
CA PRO A 840 3.57 -1.08 -2.49
C PRO A 840 4.57 -0.11 -3.13
N GLY A 841 4.68 -0.09 -4.46
CA GLY A 841 5.51 0.89 -5.17
C GLY A 841 4.97 2.30 -5.10
N TRP A 842 3.65 2.49 -5.22
CA TRP A 842 3.03 3.81 -5.03
C TRP A 842 3.09 4.29 -3.58
N ILE A 843 2.96 3.38 -2.59
CA ILE A 843 3.20 3.69 -1.17
C ILE A 843 4.64 4.17 -0.98
N ASN A 844 5.63 3.39 -1.43
CA ASN A 844 7.05 3.76 -1.31
C ASN A 844 7.36 5.11 -1.98
N LYS A 845 6.83 5.34 -3.19
CA LYS A 845 7.02 6.61 -3.90
C LYS A 845 6.41 7.79 -3.13
N TYR A 846 5.13 7.69 -2.75
CA TYR A 846 4.43 8.74 -2.01
C TYR A 846 5.15 9.07 -0.70
N MET A 847 5.61 8.04 0.02
CA MET A 847 6.32 8.22 1.28
C MET A 847 7.71 8.84 1.09
N LEU A 848 8.50 8.39 0.11
CA LEU A 848 9.79 9.01 -0.22
C LEU A 848 9.63 10.49 -0.63
N ASP A 849 8.65 10.81 -1.48
CA ASP A 849 8.35 12.19 -1.87
C ASP A 849 7.89 13.05 -0.68
N SER A 850 7.21 12.45 0.30
CA SER A 850 6.68 13.16 1.48
C SER A 850 7.73 13.42 2.57
N ILE A 851 8.85 12.68 2.58
CA ILE A 851 9.95 12.82 3.56
C ILE A 851 11.25 13.37 2.94
N ALA A 852 11.28 13.59 1.62
CA ALA A 852 12.45 14.09 0.91
C ALA A 852 12.93 15.43 1.48
N THR A 853 14.22 15.50 1.82
CA THR A 853 14.84 16.63 2.51
C THR A 853 15.62 17.57 1.57
N GLY A 854 15.88 17.15 0.34
CA GLY A 854 16.80 17.80 -0.59
C GLY A 854 18.27 17.39 -0.41
N ASN A 855 18.58 16.49 0.54
CA ASN A 855 19.92 15.96 0.77
C ASN A 855 20.15 14.61 0.04
N GLU A 856 19.12 14.05 -0.59
CA GLU A 856 19.13 12.72 -1.20
C GLU A 856 20.08 12.69 -2.42
N HIS A 857 21.17 11.92 -2.32
CA HIS A 857 22.26 11.91 -3.29
C HIS A 857 22.64 10.50 -3.75
N MET A 858 23.43 10.42 -4.83
CA MET A 858 23.99 9.13 -5.28
C MET A 858 24.95 8.60 -4.23
N ILE A 859 24.72 7.38 -3.74
CA ILE A 859 25.61 6.69 -2.80
C ILE A 859 27.03 6.71 -3.38
N SER A 860 27.98 7.22 -2.61
CA SER A 860 29.34 7.47 -3.09
C SER A 860 30.14 6.18 -3.26
N SER A 861 30.93 6.11 -4.34
CA SER A 861 31.78 4.95 -4.61
C SER A 861 32.98 4.90 -3.66
N PRO A 862 33.16 3.82 -2.87
CA PRO A 862 34.28 3.68 -1.96
C PRO A 862 35.56 3.25 -2.69
N GLY A 863 36.72 3.62 -2.13
CA GLY A 863 38.01 3.13 -2.59
C GLY A 863 38.13 1.60 -2.52
N GLY A 864 39.04 1.03 -3.31
CA GLY A 864 39.24 -0.42 -3.36
C GLY A 864 38.36 -1.17 -4.37
N ILE A 865 37.62 -0.48 -5.23
CA ILE A 865 36.95 -1.06 -6.41
C ILE A 865 37.84 -0.94 -7.65
N SER A 866 37.87 -1.99 -8.47
CA SER A 866 38.58 -2.09 -9.75
C SER A 866 37.61 -2.41 -10.89
N SER A 867 37.99 -2.11 -12.13
CA SER A 867 37.23 -2.52 -13.32
C SER A 867 37.62 -3.93 -13.76
N TYR A 868 36.62 -4.79 -14.00
CA TYR A 868 36.81 -6.12 -14.57
C TYR A 868 35.61 -6.54 -15.42
N GLY A 869 35.88 -7.18 -16.57
CA GLY A 869 34.86 -7.82 -17.40
C GLY A 869 33.78 -6.90 -18.00
N GLY A 870 33.95 -5.57 -17.94
CA GLY A 870 32.94 -4.57 -18.32
C GLY A 870 32.08 -4.03 -17.16
N GLY A 871 32.56 -4.13 -15.92
CA GLY A 871 31.89 -3.67 -14.70
C GLY A 871 32.84 -3.67 -13.51
N MET A 872 32.31 -3.76 -12.29
CA MET A 872 33.08 -3.57 -11.05
C MET A 872 33.45 -4.89 -10.37
N ILE A 873 34.58 -4.92 -9.69
CA ILE A 873 35.02 -5.98 -8.76
C ILE A 873 35.76 -5.35 -7.57
N LYS A 874 35.72 -5.94 -6.37
CA LYS A 874 36.64 -5.53 -5.29
C LYS A 874 38.08 -5.84 -5.73
N SER A 875 39.01 -4.92 -5.45
CA SER A 875 40.39 -4.99 -5.99
C SER A 875 41.19 -6.19 -5.45
N GLU A 876 40.90 -6.64 -4.23
CA GLU A 876 41.46 -7.87 -3.65
C GLU A 876 41.17 -9.13 -4.50
N TRP A 877 39.99 -9.19 -5.13
CA TRP A 877 39.56 -10.31 -5.97
C TRP A 877 40.05 -10.20 -7.43
N LEU A 878 40.78 -9.14 -7.80
CA LEU A 878 41.23 -8.92 -9.17
C LEU A 878 42.18 -10.03 -9.66
N ALA A 879 43.04 -10.56 -8.78
CA ALA A 879 43.97 -11.65 -9.10
C ALA A 879 43.26 -12.98 -9.44
N THR A 880 42.15 -13.28 -8.75
CA THR A 880 41.34 -14.48 -8.99
C THR A 880 40.13 -14.22 -9.89
N ALA A 881 39.98 -13.02 -10.45
CA ALA A 881 38.76 -12.56 -11.13
C ALA A 881 38.33 -13.48 -12.28
N LYS A 882 39.28 -14.06 -13.02
CA LYS A 882 39.02 -15.01 -14.12
C LYS A 882 38.52 -16.38 -13.64
N GLN A 883 38.93 -16.81 -12.45
CA GLN A 883 38.46 -18.06 -11.84
C GLN A 883 37.09 -17.85 -11.18
N ASN A 884 36.92 -16.77 -10.41
CA ASN A 884 35.65 -16.43 -9.78
C ASN A 884 34.58 -16.11 -10.83
N ASN A 885 34.94 -15.41 -11.91
CA ASN A 885 34.03 -14.91 -12.96
C ASN A 885 34.51 -15.37 -14.36
N PRO A 886 34.25 -16.64 -14.73
CA PRO A 886 34.66 -17.19 -16.02
C PRO A 886 33.88 -16.58 -17.19
N LEU A 887 32.63 -16.16 -16.96
CA LEU A 887 31.79 -15.44 -17.90
C LEU A 887 31.50 -14.02 -17.38
N THR A 888 31.76 -13.03 -18.21
CA THR A 888 31.45 -11.62 -17.99
C THR A 888 30.90 -10.96 -19.26
N ILE A 889 30.27 -9.79 -19.14
CA ILE A 889 29.71 -9.05 -20.29
C ILE A 889 30.76 -8.87 -21.40
N ALA A 890 32.01 -8.54 -21.07
CA ALA A 890 33.08 -8.36 -22.06
C ALA A 890 33.46 -9.63 -22.83
N ASN A 891 33.40 -10.83 -22.22
CA ASN A 891 33.80 -12.09 -22.87
C ASN A 891 32.62 -12.94 -23.37
N SER A 892 31.38 -12.58 -23.02
CA SER A 892 30.19 -13.39 -23.28
C SER A 892 29.41 -13.00 -24.53
N LYS A 893 29.65 -11.80 -25.10
CA LYS A 893 28.97 -11.29 -26.31
C LYS A 893 29.08 -12.27 -27.47
N THR A 894 27.95 -12.64 -28.05
CA THR A 894 27.86 -13.59 -29.17
C THR A 894 28.09 -12.93 -30.52
N ASN A 895 28.58 -13.70 -31.50
CA ASN A 895 28.99 -13.16 -32.81
C ASN A 895 27.80 -12.94 -33.75
N ASN A 896 26.96 -11.97 -33.41
CA ASN A 896 25.76 -11.63 -34.18
C ASN A 896 26.03 -10.92 -35.53
N LYS A 897 27.29 -10.77 -35.96
CA LYS A 897 27.66 -10.10 -37.23
C LYS A 897 27.02 -10.75 -38.46
N ALA A 898 26.98 -12.08 -38.52
CA ALA A 898 26.37 -12.80 -39.65
C ALA A 898 24.85 -12.58 -39.73
N LEU A 899 24.16 -12.55 -38.59
CA LEU A 899 22.73 -12.27 -38.52
C LEU A 899 22.42 -10.80 -38.86
N LYS A 900 23.25 -9.85 -38.37
CA LYS A 900 23.16 -8.43 -38.75
C LYS A 900 23.24 -8.25 -40.27
N SER A 901 24.22 -8.87 -40.94
CA SER A 901 24.33 -8.83 -42.40
C SER A 901 23.12 -9.47 -43.10
N ALA A 902 22.62 -10.62 -42.63
CA ALA A 902 21.46 -11.28 -43.21
C ALA A 902 20.19 -10.43 -43.10
N VAL A 903 19.96 -9.77 -41.96
CA VAL A 903 18.85 -8.82 -41.77
C VAL A 903 18.97 -7.61 -42.69
N SER A 904 20.17 -7.03 -42.84
CA SER A 904 20.39 -5.94 -43.79
C SER A 904 20.08 -6.34 -45.24
N SER A 905 20.50 -7.54 -45.66
CA SER A 905 20.15 -8.07 -47.00
C SER A 905 18.65 -8.31 -47.16
N ALA A 906 17.99 -8.88 -46.15
CA ALA A 906 16.56 -9.15 -46.19
C ALA A 906 15.70 -7.88 -46.27
N LYS A 907 16.10 -6.81 -45.54
CA LYS A 907 15.48 -5.49 -45.64
C LYS A 907 15.66 -4.78 -47.00
N GLY A 908 16.55 -5.28 -47.87
CA GLY A 908 16.70 -4.79 -49.24
C GLY A 908 15.64 -5.30 -50.22
N MET A 909 14.83 -6.30 -49.84
CA MET A 909 13.76 -6.83 -50.67
C MET A 909 12.56 -5.87 -50.73
N LYS A 910 11.88 -5.80 -51.88
CA LYS A 910 10.70 -4.94 -52.09
C LYS A 910 9.41 -5.74 -52.17
N SER A 911 8.34 -5.21 -51.58
CA SER A 911 7.00 -5.82 -51.59
C SER A 911 6.34 -5.88 -52.97
N SER A 912 6.83 -5.10 -53.94
CA SER A 912 6.38 -5.13 -55.35
C SER A 912 6.80 -6.40 -56.09
N ASP A 913 7.95 -6.95 -55.72
CA ASP A 913 8.70 -7.91 -56.55
C ASP A 913 8.30 -9.37 -56.22
N TYR A 914 7.52 -9.55 -55.15
CA TYR A 914 7.14 -10.84 -54.56
C TYR A 914 5.64 -10.92 -54.23
N THR A 915 5.17 -12.14 -54.01
CA THR A 915 3.80 -12.40 -53.54
C THR A 915 3.63 -11.97 -52.08
N ALA A 916 2.49 -11.33 -51.77
CA ALA A 916 2.23 -10.78 -50.43
C ALA A 916 2.33 -11.80 -49.29
N GLU A 917 2.03 -13.08 -49.54
CA GLU A 917 2.15 -14.15 -48.54
C GLU A 917 3.62 -14.47 -48.21
N THR A 918 4.47 -14.65 -49.21
CA THR A 918 5.90 -14.97 -49.00
C THR A 918 6.67 -13.76 -48.49
N TYR A 919 6.31 -12.55 -48.92
CA TYR A 919 6.86 -11.31 -48.39
C TYR A 919 6.45 -11.08 -46.93
N SER A 920 5.22 -11.37 -46.54
CA SER A 920 4.78 -11.30 -45.13
C SER A 920 5.55 -12.29 -44.24
N LYS A 921 5.80 -13.51 -44.73
CA LYS A 921 6.66 -14.50 -44.05
C LYS A 921 8.10 -13.99 -43.89
N LEU A 922 8.65 -13.29 -44.90
CA LEU A 922 9.95 -12.61 -44.77
C LEU A 922 9.92 -11.50 -43.71
N GLN A 923 8.88 -10.65 -43.69
CA GLN A 923 8.76 -9.57 -42.69
C GLN A 923 8.69 -10.13 -41.25
N ALA A 924 7.98 -11.23 -41.03
CA ALA A 924 7.95 -11.92 -39.74
C ALA A 924 9.33 -12.46 -39.33
N ALA A 925 10.07 -13.08 -40.27
CA ALA A 925 11.43 -13.57 -40.01
C ALA A 925 12.43 -12.43 -39.76
N ILE A 926 12.32 -11.29 -40.45
CA ILE A 926 13.09 -10.07 -40.17
C ILE A 926 12.80 -9.59 -38.75
N ALA A 927 11.53 -9.47 -38.35
CA ALA A 927 11.16 -8.99 -37.01
C ALA A 927 11.66 -9.92 -35.89
N ALA A 928 11.61 -11.25 -36.09
CA ALA A 928 12.16 -12.23 -35.16
C ALA A 928 13.69 -12.11 -35.04
N ALA A 929 14.39 -12.01 -36.16
CA ALA A 929 15.83 -11.78 -36.18
C ALA A 929 16.22 -10.44 -35.52
N GLU A 930 15.48 -9.36 -35.77
CA GLU A 930 15.71 -8.07 -35.12
C GLU A 930 15.44 -8.07 -33.61
N LYS A 931 14.48 -8.87 -33.13
CA LYS A 931 14.28 -9.10 -31.69
C LYS A 931 15.53 -9.72 -31.06
N ILE A 932 16.12 -10.73 -31.70
CA ILE A 932 17.34 -11.41 -31.24
C ILE A 932 18.56 -10.49 -31.35
N LEU A 933 18.64 -9.64 -32.38
CA LEU A 933 19.73 -8.66 -32.54
C LEU A 933 19.75 -7.52 -31.51
N LYS A 934 18.69 -7.36 -30.70
CA LYS A 934 18.66 -6.43 -29.55
C LYS A 934 19.28 -7.04 -28.29
N ASP A 935 19.42 -8.35 -28.22
CA ASP A 935 20.07 -9.04 -27.09
C ASP A 935 21.53 -9.32 -27.45
N ASP A 936 22.43 -8.50 -26.88
CA ASP A 936 23.89 -8.57 -27.07
C ASP A 936 24.51 -9.87 -26.49
N MET A 937 23.71 -10.69 -25.81
CA MET A 937 24.09 -11.94 -25.16
C MET A 937 23.26 -13.16 -25.63
N ALA A 938 22.39 -12.98 -26.64
CA ALA A 938 21.53 -14.03 -27.18
C ALA A 938 22.27 -15.37 -27.41
N PRO A 939 21.66 -16.53 -27.10
CA PRO A 939 22.24 -17.83 -27.38
C PRO A 939 22.67 -17.97 -28.83
N GLN A 940 23.82 -18.61 -29.06
CA GLN A 940 24.34 -18.81 -30.41
C GLN A 940 23.39 -19.68 -31.26
N GLU A 941 22.70 -20.63 -30.63
CA GLU A 941 21.64 -21.43 -31.25
C GLU A 941 20.46 -20.57 -31.73
N ASP A 942 20.01 -19.58 -30.96
CA ASP A 942 18.96 -18.65 -31.39
C ASP A 942 19.42 -17.73 -32.53
N ILE A 943 20.68 -17.27 -32.48
CA ILE A 943 21.28 -16.46 -33.55
C ILE A 943 21.36 -17.27 -34.86
N ASP A 944 21.81 -18.53 -34.77
CA ASP A 944 21.95 -19.40 -35.94
C ASP A 944 20.59 -19.92 -36.44
N LYS A 945 19.63 -20.17 -35.54
CA LYS A 945 18.24 -20.46 -35.90
C LYS A 945 17.56 -19.27 -36.57
N ALA A 946 17.64 -18.06 -36.01
CA ALA A 946 17.05 -16.87 -36.63
C ALA A 946 17.67 -16.58 -38.00
N LYS A 947 18.98 -16.83 -38.16
CA LYS A 947 19.66 -16.76 -39.46
C LYS A 947 19.13 -17.82 -40.42
N ALA A 948 18.92 -19.06 -39.97
CA ALA A 948 18.39 -20.15 -40.78
C ALA A 948 16.93 -19.92 -41.18
N ASP A 949 16.06 -19.48 -40.25
CA ASP A 949 14.65 -19.14 -40.50
C ASP A 949 14.54 -17.95 -41.48
N LEU A 950 15.37 -16.92 -41.31
CA LEU A 950 15.44 -15.78 -42.23
C LEU A 950 15.94 -16.19 -43.62
N GLN A 951 16.94 -17.08 -43.69
CA GLN A 951 17.43 -17.61 -44.96
C GLN A 951 16.41 -18.55 -45.63
N ALA A 952 15.63 -19.31 -44.86
CA ALA A 952 14.50 -20.09 -45.36
C ALA A 952 13.37 -19.19 -45.90
N ALA A 953 13.06 -18.09 -45.21
CA ALA A 953 12.09 -17.10 -45.68
C ALA A 953 12.54 -16.38 -46.95
N LEU A 954 13.83 -16.06 -47.08
CA LEU A 954 14.45 -15.54 -48.32
C LEU A 954 14.36 -16.55 -49.47
N ASN A 955 14.74 -17.81 -49.22
CA ASN A 955 14.67 -18.88 -50.22
C ASN A 955 13.23 -19.23 -50.62
N GLY A 956 12.26 -18.99 -49.72
CA GLY A 956 10.82 -19.20 -49.93
C GLY A 956 10.08 -18.03 -50.61
N LEU A 957 10.79 -16.99 -51.04
CA LEU A 957 10.19 -15.88 -51.79
C LEU A 957 9.72 -16.34 -53.18
N VAL A 958 8.44 -16.06 -53.49
CA VAL A 958 7.85 -16.33 -54.81
C VAL A 958 7.57 -14.99 -55.48
N SER A 959 8.19 -14.75 -56.64
CA SER A 959 8.06 -13.49 -57.40
C SER A 959 6.61 -13.17 -57.78
N SER A 960 6.30 -11.87 -57.88
CA SER A 960 5.03 -11.41 -58.43
C SER A 960 4.96 -11.66 -59.95
N ALA A 961 3.77 -11.97 -60.48
CA ALA A 961 3.61 -12.20 -61.91
C ALA A 961 3.75 -10.87 -62.68
N ASN A 962 4.59 -10.85 -63.72
CA ASN A 962 4.84 -9.65 -64.51
C ASN A 962 3.65 -9.35 -65.43
N LYS A 963 2.94 -8.26 -65.12
CA LYS A 963 1.74 -7.81 -65.84
C LYS A 963 2.02 -6.82 -66.97
N SER A 964 3.27 -6.49 -67.29
CA SER A 964 3.62 -5.46 -68.29
C SER A 964 3.01 -5.75 -69.67
N SER A 965 3.07 -7.01 -70.12
CA SER A 965 2.57 -7.45 -71.42
C SER A 965 1.04 -7.38 -71.50
N LEU A 966 0.36 -7.72 -70.40
CA LEU A 966 -1.10 -7.64 -70.30
C LEU A 966 -1.59 -6.19 -70.25
N ASN A 967 -0.89 -5.32 -69.52
CA ASN A 967 -1.17 -3.88 -69.52
C ASN A 967 -1.03 -3.30 -70.93
N ALA A 968 0.07 -3.61 -71.64
CA ALA A 968 0.29 -3.16 -73.02
C ALA A 968 -0.79 -3.66 -73.98
N ALA A 969 -1.26 -4.91 -73.84
CA ALA A 969 -2.37 -5.45 -74.62
C ALA A 969 -3.71 -4.74 -74.32
N LEU A 970 -3.99 -4.44 -73.04
CA LEU A 970 -5.16 -3.69 -72.62
C LEU A 970 -5.14 -2.23 -73.10
N THR A 971 -3.99 -1.54 -73.03
CA THR A 971 -3.80 -0.20 -73.61
C THR A 971 -4.00 -0.22 -75.13
N LYS A 972 -3.43 -1.22 -75.83
CA LYS A 972 -3.61 -1.39 -77.27
C LYS A 972 -5.07 -1.61 -77.64
N ALA A 973 -5.82 -2.41 -76.87
CA ALA A 973 -7.26 -2.61 -77.08
C ALA A 973 -8.07 -1.32 -76.86
N ALA A 974 -7.76 -0.55 -75.82
CA ALA A 974 -8.43 0.70 -75.50
C ALA A 974 -8.23 1.80 -76.56
N GLY A 975 -7.13 1.75 -77.32
CA GLY A 975 -6.84 2.68 -78.41
C GLY A 975 -7.57 2.40 -79.74
N ILE A 976 -8.41 1.37 -79.82
CA ILE A 976 -9.07 0.97 -81.08
C ILE A 976 -10.36 1.77 -81.31
N ASN A 977 -10.41 2.49 -82.43
CA ASN A 977 -11.65 3.11 -82.90
C ASN A 977 -12.65 2.03 -83.36
N THR A 978 -13.57 1.65 -82.46
CA THR A 978 -14.53 0.56 -82.64
C THR A 978 -15.54 0.80 -83.78
N SER A 979 -15.74 2.06 -84.20
CA SER A 979 -16.73 2.41 -85.23
C SER A 979 -16.44 1.80 -86.60
N LEU A 980 -15.19 1.44 -86.88
CA LEU A 980 -14.72 0.89 -88.16
C LEU A 980 -14.98 -0.62 -88.33
N TYR A 981 -15.39 -1.32 -87.26
CA TYR A 981 -15.44 -2.79 -87.21
C TYR A 981 -16.86 -3.33 -86.99
N THR A 982 -17.07 -4.62 -87.24
CA THR A 982 -18.37 -5.29 -87.08
C THR A 982 -18.77 -5.42 -85.61
N PRO A 983 -20.08 -5.33 -85.25
CA PRO A 983 -20.54 -5.48 -83.88
C PRO A 983 -20.08 -6.78 -83.21
N GLU A 984 -20.04 -7.87 -83.96
CA GLU A 984 -19.69 -9.21 -83.49
C GLU A 984 -18.21 -9.29 -83.08
N SER A 985 -17.32 -8.72 -83.88
CA SER A 985 -15.88 -8.72 -83.57
C SER A 985 -15.52 -7.74 -82.43
N ILE A 986 -16.26 -6.63 -82.31
CA ILE A 986 -16.15 -5.72 -81.16
C ILE A 986 -16.69 -6.37 -79.87
N HIS A 987 -17.76 -7.17 -79.94
CA HIS A 987 -18.24 -7.92 -78.78
C HIS A 987 -17.19 -8.93 -78.28
N ALA A 988 -16.54 -9.66 -79.19
CA ALA A 988 -15.44 -10.57 -78.84
C ALA A 988 -14.25 -9.84 -78.19
N LEU A 989 -13.85 -8.67 -78.71
CA LEU A 989 -12.81 -7.83 -78.11
C LEU A 989 -13.20 -7.39 -76.69
N ASN A 990 -14.42 -6.89 -76.48
CA ASN A 990 -14.89 -6.44 -75.17
C ASN A 990 -14.93 -7.60 -74.15
N ALA A 991 -15.34 -8.80 -74.55
CA ALA A 991 -15.33 -9.98 -73.70
C ALA A 991 -13.89 -10.36 -73.27
N ALA A 992 -12.93 -10.36 -74.21
CA ALA A 992 -11.53 -10.62 -73.92
C ALA A 992 -10.92 -9.54 -72.99
N VAL A 993 -11.18 -8.25 -73.26
CA VAL A 993 -10.71 -7.13 -72.44
C VAL A 993 -11.26 -7.18 -71.02
N ASN A 994 -12.53 -7.55 -70.83
CA ASN A 994 -13.12 -7.65 -69.50
C ASN A 994 -12.54 -8.84 -68.71
N SER A 995 -12.37 -10.01 -69.34
CA SER A 995 -11.71 -11.16 -68.71
C SER A 995 -10.26 -10.84 -68.32
N ALA A 996 -9.52 -10.17 -69.21
CA ALA A 996 -8.15 -9.72 -68.98
C ALA A 996 -8.04 -8.71 -67.82
N LYS A 997 -8.98 -7.76 -67.70
CA LYS A 997 -9.02 -6.82 -66.55
C LYS A 997 -9.18 -7.55 -65.22
N SER A 998 -10.13 -8.48 -65.11
CA SER A 998 -10.32 -9.27 -63.87
C SER A 998 -9.07 -10.05 -63.45
N VAL A 999 -8.26 -10.52 -64.41
CA VAL A 999 -6.96 -11.19 -64.14
C VAL A 999 -5.84 -10.17 -63.88
N TYR A 1000 -5.89 -8.98 -64.48
CA TYR A 1000 -4.96 -7.88 -64.23
C TYR A 1000 -5.12 -7.30 -62.81
N ASP A 1001 -6.34 -7.10 -62.33
CA ASP A 1001 -6.62 -6.52 -61.02
C ASP A 1001 -6.39 -7.54 -59.87
N ASN A 1002 -6.58 -8.83 -60.14
CA ASN A 1002 -6.33 -9.89 -59.16
C ASN A 1002 -4.83 -10.00 -58.79
N LYS A 1003 -4.52 -9.79 -57.51
CA LYS A 1003 -3.15 -9.86 -56.96
C LYS A 1003 -2.57 -11.29 -56.87
N LYS A 1004 -3.40 -12.34 -57.05
CA LYS A 1004 -2.99 -13.76 -57.03
C LYS A 1004 -2.85 -14.41 -58.42
N SER A 1005 -3.02 -13.65 -59.51
CA SER A 1005 -2.91 -14.17 -60.87
C SER A 1005 -1.51 -14.71 -61.17
N THR A 1006 -1.44 -15.95 -61.65
CA THR A 1006 -0.19 -16.60 -62.10
C THR A 1006 0.29 -16.05 -63.44
N GLN A 1007 1.59 -16.20 -63.75
CA GLN A 1007 2.13 -15.77 -65.04
C GLN A 1007 1.40 -16.43 -66.21
N ALA A 1008 1.09 -17.72 -66.13
CA ALA A 1008 0.33 -18.44 -67.17
C ALA A 1008 -1.06 -17.83 -67.42
N GLN A 1009 -1.75 -17.34 -66.39
CA GLN A 1009 -3.04 -16.64 -66.55
C GLN A 1009 -2.85 -15.25 -67.18
N ILE A 1010 -1.79 -14.53 -66.81
CA ILE A 1010 -1.42 -13.24 -67.41
C ILE A 1010 -1.08 -13.40 -68.90
N ASP A 1011 -0.28 -14.42 -69.26
CA ASP A 1011 0.14 -14.69 -70.63
C ASP A 1011 -1.02 -15.20 -71.50
N ALA A 1012 -1.89 -16.06 -70.95
CA ALA A 1012 -3.10 -16.52 -71.64
C ALA A 1012 -4.07 -15.35 -71.94
N GLN A 1013 -4.28 -14.44 -70.98
CA GLN A 1013 -5.11 -13.25 -71.20
C GLN A 1013 -4.44 -12.23 -72.13
N THR A 1014 -3.12 -12.08 -72.08
CA THR A 1014 -2.34 -11.25 -73.03
C THR A 1014 -2.53 -11.77 -74.45
N SER A 1015 -2.52 -13.09 -74.61
CA SER A 1015 -2.76 -13.76 -75.88
C SER A 1015 -4.21 -13.63 -76.33
N ALA A 1016 -5.18 -13.79 -75.43
CA ALA A 1016 -6.62 -13.64 -75.73
C ALA A 1016 -6.97 -12.23 -76.23
N VAL A 1017 -6.48 -11.19 -75.55
CA VAL A 1017 -6.70 -9.78 -75.98
C VAL A 1017 -6.01 -9.51 -77.31
N ASN A 1018 -4.73 -9.90 -77.49
CA ASN A 1018 -4.05 -9.68 -78.76
C ASN A 1018 -4.69 -10.45 -79.92
N ASN A 1019 -5.16 -11.68 -79.69
CA ASN A 1019 -5.91 -12.44 -80.70
C ASN A 1019 -7.22 -11.73 -81.06
N ALA A 1020 -8.01 -11.30 -80.07
CA ALA A 1020 -9.26 -10.60 -80.31
C ALA A 1020 -9.07 -9.27 -81.09
N ILE A 1021 -7.98 -8.55 -80.84
CA ILE A 1021 -7.55 -7.38 -81.64
C ILE A 1021 -7.23 -7.80 -83.08
N ASN A 1022 -6.46 -8.88 -83.26
CA ASN A 1022 -6.01 -9.33 -84.58
C ASN A 1022 -7.16 -9.96 -85.41
N THR A 1023 -8.24 -10.44 -84.79
CA THR A 1023 -9.44 -10.99 -85.45
C THR A 1023 -10.55 -9.96 -85.67
N LEU A 1024 -10.27 -8.66 -85.50
CA LEU A 1024 -11.25 -7.61 -85.78
C LEU A 1024 -11.61 -7.54 -87.27
N VAL A 1025 -12.91 -7.60 -87.58
CA VAL A 1025 -13.41 -7.57 -88.95
C VAL A 1025 -13.86 -6.16 -89.28
N GLN A 1026 -13.20 -5.51 -90.24
CA GLN A 1026 -13.59 -4.19 -90.72
C GLN A 1026 -14.94 -4.24 -91.43
N LYS A 1027 -15.73 -3.16 -91.31
CA LYS A 1027 -16.92 -2.97 -92.15
C LYS A 1027 -16.48 -2.84 -93.63
N PRO A 1028 -17.20 -3.46 -94.59
CA PRO A 1028 -16.81 -3.40 -95.99
C PRO A 1028 -16.84 -1.96 -96.52
N VAL A 1029 -15.74 -1.52 -97.12
CA VAL A 1029 -15.63 -0.20 -97.77
C VAL A 1029 -16.29 -0.28 -99.14
N ILE A 1030 -17.39 0.46 -99.32
CA ILE A 1030 -18.12 0.53 -100.58
C ILE A 1030 -17.52 1.65 -101.44
N SER A 1031 -16.69 1.29 -102.41
CA SER A 1031 -16.10 2.25 -103.37
C SER A 1031 -17.15 2.66 -104.39
N ARG A 1032 -17.34 3.97 -104.53
CA ARG A 1032 -18.24 4.57 -105.52
C ARG A 1032 -17.48 5.19 -106.71
N ASP A 1033 -16.16 5.04 -106.73
CA ASP A 1033 -15.24 5.86 -107.53
C ASP A 1033 -15.36 5.57 -109.02
N ALA A 1034 -15.45 4.29 -109.41
CA ALA A 1034 -15.66 3.89 -110.80
C ALA A 1034 -17.04 4.32 -111.33
N LEU A 1035 -18.08 4.30 -110.48
CA LEU A 1035 -19.41 4.79 -110.83
C LEU A 1035 -19.41 6.32 -111.01
N ASN A 1036 -18.72 7.05 -110.13
CA ASN A 1036 -18.49 8.50 -110.26
C ASN A 1036 -17.78 8.82 -111.58
N GLU A 1037 -16.70 8.09 -111.91
CA GLU A 1037 -15.95 8.30 -113.15
C GLU A 1037 -16.81 8.02 -114.41
N ALA A 1038 -17.59 6.94 -114.41
CA ALA A 1038 -18.51 6.61 -115.50
C ALA A 1038 -19.62 7.67 -115.65
N ILE A 1039 -20.21 8.12 -114.54
CA ILE A 1039 -21.21 9.20 -114.54
C ILE A 1039 -20.60 10.50 -115.07
N ASN A 1040 -19.35 10.84 -114.70
CA ASN A 1040 -18.69 12.05 -115.17
C ASN A 1040 -18.32 11.99 -116.65
N LYS A 1041 -17.89 10.83 -117.17
CA LYS A 1041 -17.75 10.59 -118.62
C LYS A 1041 -19.08 10.76 -119.35
N GLY A 1042 -20.18 10.24 -118.78
CA GLY A 1042 -21.54 10.43 -119.31
C GLY A 1042 -22.03 11.87 -119.24
N ASN A 1043 -21.66 12.64 -118.21
CA ASN A 1043 -21.94 14.07 -118.14
C ASN A 1043 -21.12 14.85 -119.19
N ALA A 1044 -19.94 14.38 -119.59
CA ALA A 1044 -19.01 15.10 -120.47
C ALA A 1044 -19.27 14.95 -121.99
N ILE A 1045 -20.16 14.06 -122.44
CA ILE A 1045 -20.40 13.87 -123.89
C ILE A 1045 -20.99 15.11 -124.57
N ASN A 1046 -20.58 15.40 -125.81
CA ASN A 1046 -21.26 16.40 -126.64
C ASN A 1046 -22.54 15.79 -127.22
N ARG A 1047 -23.71 16.14 -126.67
CA ARG A 1047 -25.01 15.60 -127.12
C ARG A 1047 -25.31 15.88 -128.60
N ASN A 1048 -24.75 16.95 -129.17
CA ASN A 1048 -24.97 17.35 -130.56
C ASN A 1048 -24.25 16.46 -131.59
N SER A 1049 -23.39 15.53 -131.14
CA SER A 1049 -22.65 14.61 -132.03
C SER A 1049 -23.39 13.29 -132.32
N TYR A 1050 -24.57 13.08 -131.73
CA TYR A 1050 -25.30 11.81 -131.76
C TYR A 1050 -26.79 12.00 -132.11
N THR A 1051 -27.48 10.93 -132.50
CA THR A 1051 -28.92 10.98 -132.81
C THR A 1051 -29.76 11.16 -131.54
N VAL A 1052 -30.83 11.97 -131.64
CA VAL A 1052 -31.71 12.31 -130.51
C VAL A 1052 -32.26 11.08 -129.77
N GLU A 1053 -32.60 10.02 -130.50
CA GLU A 1053 -33.11 8.76 -129.93
C GLU A 1053 -32.04 8.05 -129.08
N SER A 1054 -30.77 8.05 -129.51
CA SER A 1054 -29.67 7.48 -128.73
C SER A 1054 -29.34 8.30 -127.47
N ILE A 1055 -29.45 9.63 -127.54
CA ILE A 1055 -29.30 10.52 -126.37
C ILE A 1055 -30.35 10.22 -125.30
N LEU A 1056 -31.61 10.02 -125.67
CA LEU A 1056 -32.69 9.77 -124.72
C LEU A 1056 -32.53 8.42 -123.97
N GLN A 1057 -32.08 7.37 -124.66
CA GLN A 1057 -31.73 6.10 -124.00
C GLN A 1057 -30.51 6.26 -123.08
N PHE A 1058 -29.49 7.00 -123.52
CA PHE A 1058 -28.28 7.24 -122.73
C PHE A 1058 -28.56 8.01 -121.42
N GLU A 1059 -29.32 9.11 -121.49
CA GLU A 1059 -29.68 9.90 -120.30
C GLU A 1059 -30.56 9.13 -119.32
N SER A 1060 -31.39 8.18 -119.79
CA SER A 1060 -32.15 7.29 -118.90
C SER A 1060 -31.23 6.43 -118.03
N ILE A 1061 -30.24 5.77 -118.65
CA ILE A 1061 -29.25 4.94 -117.96
C ILE A 1061 -28.38 5.79 -117.01
N LEU A 1062 -27.92 6.96 -117.48
CA LEU A 1062 -27.09 7.88 -116.71
C LEU A 1062 -27.80 8.40 -115.44
N ASN A 1063 -29.12 8.61 -115.48
CA ASN A 1063 -29.88 9.07 -114.32
C ASN A 1063 -30.14 7.95 -113.30
N VAL A 1064 -30.38 6.70 -113.72
CA VAL A 1064 -30.45 5.55 -112.79
C VAL A 1064 -29.12 5.36 -112.06
N ALA A 1065 -27.99 5.50 -112.76
CA ALA A 1065 -26.66 5.46 -112.17
C ALA A 1065 -26.43 6.57 -111.13
N LYS A 1066 -26.87 7.81 -111.40
CA LYS A 1066 -26.82 8.93 -110.45
C LYS A 1066 -27.64 8.65 -109.18
N THR A 1067 -28.80 8.00 -109.29
CA THR A 1067 -29.61 7.60 -108.13
C THR A 1067 -28.89 6.54 -107.27
N VAL A 1068 -28.33 5.49 -107.89
CA VAL A 1068 -27.59 4.44 -107.16
C VAL A 1068 -26.30 4.97 -106.53
N TYR A 1069 -25.63 5.94 -107.15
CA TYR A 1069 -24.48 6.62 -106.56
C TYR A 1069 -24.84 7.37 -105.26
N GLY A 1070 -26.02 8.01 -105.22
CA GLY A 1070 -26.52 8.81 -104.10
C GLY A 1070 -27.17 8.02 -102.96
N ASP A 1071 -27.58 6.76 -103.17
CA ASP A 1071 -28.09 5.90 -102.09
C ASP A 1071 -26.94 5.41 -101.21
N ALA A 1072 -26.95 5.78 -99.93
CA ALA A 1072 -25.96 5.37 -98.95
C ALA A 1072 -25.90 3.84 -98.74
N ASN A 1073 -27.03 3.14 -98.93
CA ASN A 1073 -27.16 1.70 -98.70
C ASN A 1073 -26.91 0.86 -99.97
N ALA A 1074 -26.64 1.47 -101.12
CA ALA A 1074 -26.34 0.76 -102.36
C ALA A 1074 -25.14 -0.19 -102.17
N THR A 1075 -25.35 -1.47 -102.47
CA THR A 1075 -24.31 -2.51 -102.38
C THR A 1075 -23.29 -2.35 -103.50
N GLN A 1076 -22.06 -2.83 -103.28
CA GLN A 1076 -21.00 -2.78 -104.30
C GLN A 1076 -21.46 -3.42 -105.63
N ALA A 1077 -22.20 -4.53 -105.59
CA ALA A 1077 -22.74 -5.17 -106.78
C ALA A 1077 -23.70 -4.27 -107.58
N GLN A 1078 -24.55 -3.47 -106.93
CA GLN A 1078 -25.42 -2.50 -107.62
C GLN A 1078 -24.61 -1.35 -108.23
N ILE A 1079 -23.55 -0.91 -107.54
CA ILE A 1079 -22.66 0.16 -108.00
C ILE A 1079 -21.84 -0.29 -109.21
N ASP A 1080 -21.28 -1.50 -109.17
CA ASP A 1080 -20.54 -2.11 -110.27
C ASP A 1080 -21.46 -2.36 -111.48
N GLU A 1081 -22.70 -2.81 -111.25
CA GLU A 1081 -23.71 -3.01 -112.29
C GLU A 1081 -24.06 -1.69 -113.01
N GLN A 1082 -24.31 -0.60 -112.28
CA GLN A 1082 -24.57 0.71 -112.91
C GLN A 1082 -23.31 1.27 -113.60
N THR A 1083 -22.12 1.00 -113.05
CA THR A 1083 -20.84 1.39 -113.67
C THR A 1083 -20.69 0.72 -115.05
N ALA A 1084 -20.95 -0.59 -115.12
CA ALA A 1084 -20.94 -1.34 -116.36
C ALA A 1084 -22.00 -0.80 -117.36
N LYS A 1085 -23.23 -0.54 -116.89
CA LYS A 1085 -24.32 -0.01 -117.73
C LYS A 1085 -24.00 1.36 -118.34
N VAL A 1086 -23.44 2.31 -117.58
CA VAL A 1086 -23.07 3.63 -118.10
C VAL A 1086 -21.90 3.53 -119.09
N ASN A 1087 -20.89 2.71 -118.78
CA ASN A 1087 -19.74 2.53 -119.68
C ASN A 1087 -20.12 1.83 -120.98
N ALA A 1088 -20.99 0.82 -120.96
CA ALA A 1088 -21.51 0.19 -122.18
C ALA A 1088 -22.40 1.17 -122.98
N ALA A 1089 -23.23 1.97 -122.30
CA ALA A 1089 -24.06 2.97 -122.96
C ALA A 1089 -23.23 4.07 -123.67
N LEU A 1090 -22.05 4.42 -123.13
CA LEU A 1090 -21.10 5.35 -123.76
C LEU A 1090 -20.53 4.84 -125.09
N THR A 1091 -20.43 3.52 -125.28
CA THR A 1091 -19.81 2.90 -126.46
C THR A 1091 -20.79 2.25 -127.44
N GLU A 1092 -21.95 1.79 -126.98
CA GLU A 1092 -22.86 0.94 -127.77
C GLU A 1092 -24.26 1.56 -127.99
N VAL A 1093 -24.73 2.41 -127.08
CA VAL A 1093 -26.07 3.04 -127.19
C VAL A 1093 -26.00 4.33 -128.01
N LEU A 1094 -24.99 5.17 -127.78
CA LEU A 1094 -24.77 6.42 -128.52
C LEU A 1094 -24.45 6.16 -130.00
N LYS A 1095 -25.22 6.75 -130.92
CA LYS A 1095 -25.06 6.57 -132.37
C LYS A 1095 -24.78 7.91 -133.04
N PRO A 1096 -23.71 8.07 -133.84
CA PRO A 1096 -23.38 9.34 -134.47
C PRO A 1096 -24.50 9.89 -135.35
N ALA A 1097 -24.65 11.22 -135.38
CA ALA A 1097 -25.37 11.88 -136.45
C ALA A 1097 -24.54 11.82 -137.76
N GLN A 1098 -25.23 11.73 -138.91
CA GLN A 1098 -24.63 11.89 -140.25
C GLN A 1098 -24.66 13.35 -140.69
#